data_AF-A0A9Q3V090-F1
#
_entry.id   AF-A0A9Q3V090-F1
#
_cell.length_a   1.000
_cell.length_b   1.000
_cell.length_c   1.000
_cell.angle_alpha   90.00
_cell.angle_beta   90.00
_cell.angle_gamma   90.00
#
_symmetry.space_group_name_H-M   'P 1'
#
loop_
_entity.id
_entity.type
_entity.pdbx_description
1 polymer ?
#
loop_
_entity_poly.entity_id
_entity_poly.type
_entity_poly.pdbx_seq_one_letter_code
_entity_poly.pdbx_strand_id
1 'polypeptide(L)'
;MVGKDLTRNNHYVPQWYQKGFAIDSNHLHYLDLRPEQKILPNGTTIKFNERKLLPFSKCFFEFDLYTTFFGPLTSDIIERELFGKIDDEGSRAVRAFIDGSESERHFRFQDFFKYVDTQKSRTPKGLSWLKKKYSHLDQTQLMIEMEAVQQINITIWYEAVREIVSAENSNIKFIVSDHPVTTYNYACPPESDQCSYPNDPSIALKSSQTIFPLDKDHCLILTNYEYAEKPDLDDPLSKRTNARHFGETMVRTNAFIRSRKLNDRQVQEINFVIKQRAGRFIGAAQKDWLYPESDVTINWESAKQTLLPPSDEVFEFGGEMFAGYADGSTYSQDAFGRTVEDSSFFYKELPKGEPHLNDICPCGQGKSYKDCCSGKPEPKRPAWNILSIRERNQIFYNGITDIIGLSRGKDWDDVRRELNDQQIKDIHLLFEYLWPPHTDIINLLPKADGELRAVYTGVVDWNIIPIFATTASLYFDQLIICNPFTHPTGINPEYSPVENPSVHKQQTLKNLAIFIDIFPLIDSGRINLIPDLGIFNKHLQFQTIDMSRQRHKNDLKINENEYGLLKKLLMDDYQRAMWELSEEQQKKQIRSSFPKEKEEYISEIFEYSQKKRNEDPLALLQENVLGTGGQLTKVSMSPNFEVTLLIAQLTGGIIFTDSTTRWNEILMAQVKNESGVVTEWSELIDFVKNAEFPFNIDIETATILDRKGKLKKMRQVWESIYKVVQSTDPVNIKDITERLKIHIVNAIEEAFEDLSQIEISDSKDESESEALTFKAKFDFIIPAKGIQDNNVLRLLITSGADDYLKNAPIAIFASQANNKWF
;
A
#
# COMPACT_ATOMS: atom_id res chain seq x y z
N MET A 1 -2.69 -1.80 -46.96
CA MET A 1 -3.89 -1.95 -46.10
C MET A 1 -4.76 -0.72 -46.36
N VAL A 2 -5.99 -0.92 -46.84
CA VAL A 2 -6.95 0.16 -47.06
C VAL A 2 -7.20 0.83 -45.70
N GLY A 3 -6.88 2.12 -45.60
CA GLY A 3 -6.94 2.88 -44.36
C GLY A 3 -8.36 2.89 -43.81
N LYS A 4 -8.57 2.19 -42.69
CA LYS A 4 -9.78 2.34 -41.89
C LYS A 4 -9.74 3.75 -41.31
N ASP A 5 -10.80 4.53 -41.45
CA ASP A 5 -10.88 5.87 -40.85
C ASP A 5 -10.68 5.75 -39.33
N LEU A 6 -9.67 6.45 -38.81
CA LEU A 6 -9.32 6.44 -37.39
C LEU A 6 -10.37 7.20 -36.57
N THR A 7 -10.83 6.61 -35.47
CA THR A 7 -11.77 7.28 -34.56
C THR A 7 -11.02 8.23 -33.64
N ARG A 8 -11.03 9.52 -33.99
CA ARG A 8 -10.32 10.58 -33.25
C ARG A 8 -11.23 11.48 -32.43
N ASN A 9 -12.52 11.53 -32.74
CA ASN A 9 -13.51 12.17 -31.88
C ASN A 9 -13.98 11.14 -30.84
N ASN A 10 -13.34 11.14 -29.68
CA ASN A 10 -13.59 10.16 -28.63
C ASN A 10 -14.80 10.61 -27.78
N HIS A 11 -15.90 9.86 -27.86
CA HIS A 11 -17.10 10.14 -27.08
C HIS A 11 -16.98 9.52 -25.68
N TYR A 12 -16.44 10.28 -24.72
CA TYR A 12 -16.32 9.85 -23.33
C TYR A 12 -17.67 9.67 -22.62
N VAL A 13 -18.76 10.24 -23.16
CA VAL A 13 -20.14 9.79 -22.88
C VAL A 13 -20.72 9.24 -24.18
N PRO A 14 -21.02 7.92 -24.29
CA PRO A 14 -21.35 7.32 -25.58
C PRO A 14 -22.63 7.90 -26.17
N GLN A 15 -22.69 8.05 -27.48
CA GLN A 15 -23.90 8.55 -28.14
C GLN A 15 -25.13 7.67 -27.87
N TRP A 16 -24.96 6.35 -27.69
CA TRP A 16 -26.09 5.46 -27.35
C TRP A 16 -26.67 5.77 -25.97
N TYR A 17 -25.82 6.18 -25.02
CA TYR A 17 -26.22 6.53 -23.66
C TYR A 17 -26.87 7.91 -23.63
N GLN A 18 -26.33 8.88 -24.38
CA GLN A 18 -26.92 10.20 -24.55
C GLN A 18 -28.39 10.14 -25.04
N LYS A 19 -28.73 9.15 -25.89
CA LYS A 19 -30.12 8.94 -26.36
C LYS A 19 -31.12 8.71 -25.23
N GLY A 20 -30.69 8.13 -24.10
CA GLY A 20 -31.55 7.90 -22.93
C GLY A 20 -32.05 9.21 -22.28
N PHE A 21 -31.41 10.34 -22.58
CA PHE A 21 -31.70 11.65 -22.01
C PHE A 21 -32.48 12.58 -22.94
N ALA A 22 -32.98 12.08 -24.08
CA ALA A 22 -33.77 12.85 -25.04
C ALA A 22 -35.26 12.45 -25.02
N ILE A 23 -36.12 13.35 -25.50
CA ILE A 23 -37.55 13.07 -25.78
C ILE A 23 -37.73 13.17 -27.29
N ASP A 24 -37.97 12.03 -27.95
CA ASP A 24 -38.32 11.92 -29.38
C ASP A 24 -37.47 12.80 -30.33
N SER A 25 -36.19 13.01 -29.98
CA SER A 25 -35.28 13.85 -30.75
C SER A 25 -33.86 13.27 -30.74
N ASN A 26 -33.04 13.75 -31.67
CA ASN A 26 -31.62 13.41 -31.75
C ASN A 26 -30.70 14.50 -31.17
N HIS A 27 -31.25 15.42 -30.36
CA HIS A 27 -30.53 16.57 -29.80
C HIS A 27 -30.64 16.62 -28.28
N LEU A 28 -29.66 17.27 -27.65
CA LEU A 28 -29.71 17.70 -26.25
C LEU A 28 -29.58 19.21 -26.18
N HIS A 29 -30.27 19.82 -25.22
CA HIS A 29 -29.82 21.10 -24.71
C HIS A 29 -28.51 20.87 -23.96
N TYR A 30 -27.44 21.48 -24.45
CA TYR A 30 -26.07 21.32 -23.98
C TYR A 30 -25.59 22.64 -23.40
N LEU A 31 -25.24 22.64 -22.12
CA LEU A 31 -24.79 23.82 -21.37
C LEU A 31 -23.32 23.70 -21.01
N ASP A 32 -22.54 24.72 -21.35
CA ASP A 32 -21.17 24.96 -20.90
C ASP A 32 -21.22 25.75 -19.59
N LEU A 33 -20.82 25.14 -18.49
CA LEU A 33 -20.76 25.76 -17.16
C LEU A 33 -19.60 26.77 -17.05
N ARG A 34 -18.65 26.74 -17.99
CA ARG A 34 -17.48 27.63 -18.03
C ARG A 34 -17.28 28.16 -19.46
N PRO A 35 -18.24 28.95 -19.99
CA PRO A 35 -18.16 29.45 -21.36
C PRO A 35 -16.94 30.36 -21.53
N GLU A 36 -16.32 30.30 -22.72
CA GLU A 36 -15.20 31.16 -23.06
C GLU A 36 -15.55 32.64 -22.91
N GLN A 37 -14.55 33.42 -22.55
CA GLN A 37 -14.67 34.86 -22.34
C GLN A 37 -13.65 35.56 -23.23
N LYS A 38 -14.07 36.62 -23.92
CA LYS A 38 -13.19 37.47 -24.72
C LYS A 38 -13.14 38.86 -24.14
N ILE A 39 -11.95 39.31 -23.76
CA ILE A 39 -11.69 40.70 -23.40
C ILE A 39 -11.54 41.49 -24.71
N LEU A 40 -12.39 42.49 -24.91
CA LEU A 40 -12.34 43.41 -26.03
C LEU A 40 -11.22 44.45 -25.83
N PRO A 41 -10.76 45.13 -26.90
CA PRO A 41 -9.74 46.18 -26.81
C PRO A 41 -10.08 47.34 -25.86
N ASN A 42 -11.37 47.53 -25.53
CA ASN A 42 -11.85 48.54 -24.58
C ASN A 42 -11.93 48.04 -23.12
N GLY A 43 -11.40 46.84 -22.83
CA GLY A 43 -11.44 46.21 -21.50
C GLY A 43 -12.76 45.51 -21.15
N THR A 44 -13.76 45.50 -22.03
CA THR A 44 -15.05 44.84 -21.77
C THR A 44 -14.96 43.34 -22.05
N THR A 45 -15.50 42.51 -21.15
CA THR A 45 -15.55 41.05 -21.32
C THR A 45 -16.87 40.60 -21.94
N ILE A 46 -16.83 39.96 -23.11
CA ILE A 46 -17.99 39.26 -23.71
C ILE A 46 -17.91 37.78 -23.34
N LYS A 47 -19.02 37.21 -22.84
CA LYS A 47 -19.21 35.77 -22.67
C LYS A 47 -19.85 35.16 -23.92
N PHE A 48 -19.30 34.05 -24.41
CA PHE A 48 -19.91 33.31 -25.52
C PHE A 48 -21.21 32.62 -25.08
N ASN A 49 -22.07 32.26 -26.06
CA ASN A 49 -23.32 31.56 -25.76
C ASN A 49 -23.05 30.22 -25.05
N GLU A 50 -23.46 30.15 -23.79
CA GLU A 50 -23.25 29.04 -22.87
C GLU A 50 -24.13 27.83 -23.21
N ARG A 51 -25.31 28.02 -23.82
CA ARG A 51 -26.26 26.94 -24.10
C ARG A 51 -26.57 26.78 -25.58
N LYS A 52 -26.41 25.57 -26.09
CA LYS A 52 -26.69 25.19 -27.49
C LYS A 52 -27.66 24.01 -27.54
N LEU A 53 -28.42 23.88 -28.63
CA LEU A 53 -29.17 22.66 -28.94
C LEU A 53 -28.33 21.89 -29.97
N LEU A 54 -27.75 20.75 -29.59
CA LEU A 54 -26.76 20.04 -30.39
C LEU A 54 -27.13 18.57 -30.56
N PRO A 55 -26.83 17.95 -31.72
CA PRO A 55 -26.99 16.52 -31.88
C PRO A 55 -26.01 15.75 -30.98
N PHE A 56 -26.33 14.50 -30.64
CA PHE A 56 -25.48 13.66 -29.78
C PHE A 56 -24.04 13.54 -30.28
N SER A 57 -23.84 13.51 -31.60
CA SER A 57 -22.51 13.47 -32.24
C SER A 57 -21.65 14.72 -32.01
N LYS A 58 -22.23 15.79 -31.45
CA LYS A 58 -21.54 17.04 -31.11
C LYS A 58 -21.53 17.33 -29.60
N CYS A 59 -21.94 16.38 -28.78
CA CYS A 59 -21.94 16.49 -27.32
C CYS A 59 -20.96 15.48 -26.71
N PHE A 60 -20.33 15.86 -25.60
CA PHE A 60 -19.50 14.99 -24.77
C PHE A 60 -18.43 14.18 -25.53
N PHE A 61 -17.66 14.86 -26.37
CA PHE A 61 -16.51 14.28 -27.05
C PHE A 61 -15.31 15.22 -26.97
N GLU A 62 -14.12 14.66 -27.10
CA GLU A 62 -12.88 15.42 -27.25
C GLU A 62 -12.03 14.77 -28.33
N PHE A 63 -11.29 15.60 -29.07
CA PHE A 63 -10.43 15.13 -30.14
C PHE A 63 -9.14 14.56 -29.56
N ASP A 64 -8.78 13.33 -29.94
CA ASP A 64 -7.60 12.59 -29.49
C ASP A 64 -7.53 12.30 -27.99
N LEU A 65 -8.66 12.25 -27.28
CA LEU A 65 -8.68 11.99 -25.83
C LEU A 65 -8.03 10.64 -25.46
N TYR A 66 -8.23 9.62 -26.31
CA TYR A 66 -7.68 8.28 -26.10
C TYR A 66 -6.70 7.84 -27.19
N THR A 67 -6.42 8.72 -28.14
CA THR A 67 -5.55 8.42 -29.26
C THR A 67 -4.11 8.35 -28.78
N THR A 68 -3.41 7.28 -29.15
CA THR A 68 -2.00 7.07 -28.81
C THR A 68 -1.12 7.34 -30.02
N PHE A 69 0.11 7.79 -29.76
CA PHE A 69 1.05 8.22 -30.79
C PHE A 69 2.37 7.47 -30.66
N PHE A 70 2.84 6.87 -31.76
CA PHE A 70 4.11 6.17 -31.87
C PHE A 70 4.94 6.80 -32.99
N GLY A 71 5.61 7.92 -32.67
CA GLY A 71 6.22 8.77 -33.68
C GLY A 71 5.15 9.31 -34.64
N PRO A 72 5.26 9.09 -35.96
CA PRO A 72 4.24 9.53 -36.93
C PRO A 72 2.99 8.64 -36.95
N LEU A 73 3.00 7.47 -36.29
CA LEU A 73 1.87 6.54 -36.30
C LEU A 73 0.84 6.93 -35.24
N THR A 74 -0.42 7.03 -35.67
CA THR A 74 -1.58 7.31 -34.82
C THR A 74 -2.39 6.04 -34.64
N SER A 75 -2.82 5.73 -33.42
CA SER A 75 -3.59 4.53 -33.09
C SER A 75 -4.85 4.85 -32.27
N ASP A 76 -5.98 4.31 -32.71
CA ASP A 76 -7.29 4.37 -32.05
C ASP A 76 -7.65 3.08 -31.29
N ILE A 77 -6.64 2.25 -30.96
CA ILE A 77 -6.85 0.92 -30.37
C ILE A 77 -7.61 0.96 -29.03
N ILE A 78 -7.39 2.00 -28.23
CA ILE A 78 -8.09 2.19 -26.95
C ILE A 78 -9.59 2.42 -27.17
N GLU A 79 -9.96 3.27 -28.12
CA GLU A 79 -11.36 3.47 -28.50
C GLU A 79 -11.97 2.17 -29.06
N ARG A 80 -11.26 1.51 -29.97
CA ARG A 80 -11.82 0.39 -30.74
C ARG A 80 -11.91 -0.92 -29.96
N GLU A 81 -10.85 -1.32 -29.28
CA GLU A 81 -10.74 -2.63 -28.63
C GLU A 81 -11.16 -2.59 -27.16
N LEU A 82 -10.77 -1.54 -26.42
CA LEU A 82 -11.11 -1.41 -25.00
C LEU A 82 -12.50 -0.82 -24.81
N PHE A 83 -12.71 0.44 -25.21
CA PHE A 83 -14.00 1.10 -25.00
C PHE A 83 -15.10 0.54 -25.90
N GLY A 84 -14.79 0.12 -27.12
CA GLY A 84 -15.76 -0.54 -28.00
C GLY A 84 -16.39 -1.79 -27.37
N LYS A 85 -15.58 -2.63 -26.71
CA LYS A 85 -16.08 -3.80 -25.99
C LYS A 85 -16.89 -3.42 -24.74
N ILE A 86 -16.36 -2.48 -23.94
CA ILE A 86 -17.02 -2.01 -22.71
C ILE A 86 -18.36 -1.35 -23.01
N ASP A 87 -18.46 -0.56 -24.09
CA ASP A 87 -19.70 0.11 -24.48
C ASP A 87 -20.74 -0.87 -25.03
N ASP A 88 -20.32 -1.93 -25.76
CA ASP A 88 -21.22 -2.98 -26.24
C ASP A 88 -21.83 -3.78 -25.06
N GLU A 89 -20.99 -4.25 -24.14
CA GLU A 89 -21.40 -4.95 -22.91
C GLU A 89 -22.24 -4.03 -22.01
N GLY A 90 -21.76 -2.80 -21.78
CA GLY A 90 -22.41 -1.78 -20.95
C GLY A 90 -23.77 -1.36 -21.47
N SER A 91 -23.97 -1.25 -22.80
CA SER A 91 -25.28 -0.89 -23.36
C SER A 91 -26.35 -1.95 -23.09
N ARG A 92 -25.97 -3.24 -23.08
CA ARG A 92 -26.87 -4.34 -22.71
C ARG A 92 -27.11 -4.37 -21.20
N ALA A 93 -26.07 -4.15 -20.43
CA ALA A 93 -26.14 -4.13 -18.97
C ALA A 93 -27.05 -2.99 -18.46
N VAL A 94 -26.85 -1.74 -18.91
CA VAL A 94 -27.67 -0.60 -18.50
C VAL A 94 -29.15 -0.83 -18.81
N ARG A 95 -29.49 -1.36 -20.01
CA ARG A 95 -30.88 -1.72 -20.34
C ARG A 95 -31.43 -2.78 -19.39
N ALA A 96 -30.69 -3.85 -19.14
CA ALA A 96 -31.11 -4.89 -18.19
C ALA A 96 -31.40 -4.32 -16.78
N PHE A 97 -30.63 -3.31 -16.34
CA PHE A 97 -30.89 -2.63 -15.06
C PHE A 97 -32.03 -1.61 -15.12
N ILE A 98 -32.43 -1.10 -16.28
CA ILE A 98 -33.61 -0.24 -16.44
C ILE A 98 -34.90 -1.07 -16.43
N ASP A 99 -35.04 -2.05 -17.34
CA ASP A 99 -36.31 -2.77 -17.57
C ASP A 99 -36.18 -4.30 -17.72
N GLY A 100 -34.97 -4.84 -17.56
CA GLY A 100 -34.70 -6.27 -17.69
C GLY A 100 -35.18 -7.13 -16.51
N SER A 101 -35.24 -8.44 -16.77
CA SER A 101 -35.55 -9.46 -15.77
C SER A 101 -34.47 -9.62 -14.70
N GLU A 102 -34.79 -10.22 -13.56
CA GLU A 102 -33.80 -10.57 -12.53
C GLU A 102 -32.65 -11.42 -13.06
N SER A 103 -32.96 -12.38 -13.94
CA SER A 103 -31.95 -13.23 -14.57
C SER A 103 -31.00 -12.42 -15.46
N GLU A 104 -31.52 -11.49 -16.26
CA GLU A 104 -30.68 -10.64 -17.11
C GLU A 104 -29.77 -9.73 -16.27
N ARG A 105 -30.30 -9.15 -15.19
CA ARG A 105 -29.50 -8.36 -14.25
C ARG A 105 -28.41 -9.19 -13.58
N HIS A 106 -28.72 -10.41 -13.15
CA HIS A 106 -27.75 -11.33 -12.57
C HIS A 106 -26.56 -11.58 -13.53
N PHE A 107 -26.85 -12.01 -14.77
CA PHE A 107 -25.80 -12.31 -15.75
C PHE A 107 -25.04 -11.07 -16.25
N ARG A 108 -25.60 -9.87 -16.07
CA ARG A 108 -24.98 -8.59 -16.47
C ARG A 108 -24.43 -7.77 -15.30
N PHE A 109 -24.44 -8.32 -14.09
CA PHE A 109 -24.07 -7.57 -12.89
C PHE A 109 -22.63 -7.04 -12.95
N GLN A 110 -21.67 -7.88 -13.34
CA GLN A 110 -20.27 -7.47 -13.48
C GLN A 110 -20.07 -6.49 -14.65
N ASP A 111 -20.69 -6.76 -15.80
CA ASP A 111 -20.66 -5.87 -16.97
C ASP A 111 -21.15 -4.46 -16.60
N PHE A 112 -22.22 -4.37 -15.81
CA PHE A 112 -22.81 -3.12 -15.36
C PHE A 112 -21.83 -2.29 -14.52
N PHE A 113 -21.29 -2.86 -13.43
CA PHE A 113 -20.38 -2.11 -12.57
C PHE A 113 -19.03 -1.82 -13.23
N LYS A 114 -18.55 -2.69 -14.12
CA LYS A 114 -17.38 -2.40 -14.98
C LYS A 114 -17.65 -1.19 -15.88
N TYR A 115 -18.83 -1.11 -16.47
CA TYR A 115 -19.24 0.05 -17.28
C TYR A 115 -19.32 1.32 -16.43
N VAL A 116 -19.95 1.27 -15.25
CA VAL A 116 -20.04 2.41 -14.32
C VAL A 116 -18.64 2.91 -13.93
N ASP A 117 -17.73 2.02 -13.51
CA ASP A 117 -16.36 2.43 -13.14
C ASP A 117 -15.62 3.06 -14.33
N THR A 118 -15.78 2.48 -15.52
CA THR A 118 -15.19 2.99 -16.75
C THR A 118 -15.73 4.38 -17.13
N GLN A 119 -17.04 4.63 -16.96
CA GLN A 119 -17.61 5.96 -17.19
C GLN A 119 -17.01 7.02 -16.25
N LYS A 120 -16.59 6.64 -15.05
CA LYS A 120 -15.92 7.56 -14.12
C LYS A 120 -14.50 7.88 -14.60
N SER A 121 -13.71 6.86 -14.94
CA SER A 121 -12.28 6.99 -15.21
C SER A 121 -11.95 7.59 -16.58
N ARG A 122 -12.77 7.35 -17.62
CA ARG A 122 -12.46 7.75 -19.00
C ARG A 122 -12.75 9.20 -19.36
N THR A 123 -13.47 9.93 -18.52
CA THR A 123 -13.84 11.33 -18.78
C THR A 123 -12.62 12.26 -18.70
N PRO A 124 -12.64 13.47 -19.29
CA PRO A 124 -11.56 14.45 -19.12
C PRO A 124 -11.24 14.74 -17.64
N LYS A 125 -12.27 14.78 -16.78
CA LYS A 125 -12.11 14.90 -15.32
C LYS A 125 -11.41 13.67 -14.73
N GLY A 126 -11.84 12.46 -15.09
CA GLY A 126 -11.23 11.20 -14.64
C GLY A 126 -9.76 11.04 -15.06
N LEU A 127 -9.45 11.34 -16.32
CA LEU A 127 -8.07 11.34 -16.83
C LEU A 127 -7.20 12.42 -16.18
N SER A 128 -7.76 13.61 -15.93
CA SER A 128 -7.07 14.67 -15.19
C SER A 128 -6.79 14.26 -13.75
N TRP A 129 -7.73 13.60 -13.09
CA TRP A 129 -7.54 13.04 -11.74
C TRP A 129 -6.41 12.01 -11.74
N LEU A 130 -6.41 11.09 -12.70
CA LEU A 130 -5.37 10.07 -12.80
C LEU A 130 -4.00 10.72 -13.04
N LYS A 131 -3.89 11.64 -14.00
CA LYS A 131 -2.65 12.36 -14.30
C LYS A 131 -2.10 13.11 -13.09
N LYS A 132 -2.96 13.69 -12.23
CA LYS A 132 -2.57 14.38 -10.99
C LYS A 132 -1.89 13.43 -9.99
N LYS A 133 -2.17 12.12 -10.02
CA LYS A 133 -1.57 11.13 -9.11
C LYS A 133 -0.13 10.75 -9.45
N TYR A 134 0.31 11.04 -10.67
CA TYR A 134 1.68 10.75 -11.14
C TYR A 134 2.51 12.03 -11.23
N SER A 135 3.83 11.89 -11.36
CA SER A 135 4.73 13.03 -11.57
C SER A 135 4.70 13.52 -13.02
N HIS A 136 4.66 12.58 -13.97
CA HIS A 136 4.52 12.85 -15.39
C HIS A 136 3.95 11.61 -16.09
N LEU A 137 2.99 11.81 -16.97
CA LEU A 137 2.51 10.79 -17.91
C LEU A 137 2.41 11.44 -19.29
N ASP A 138 3.04 10.82 -20.28
CA ASP A 138 2.67 11.07 -21.68
C ASP A 138 1.30 10.42 -21.99
N GLN A 139 0.79 10.66 -23.19
CA GLN A 139 -0.54 10.18 -23.58
C GLN A 139 -0.64 8.64 -23.60
N THR A 140 0.41 7.94 -24.05
CA THR A 140 0.42 6.48 -24.12
C THR A 140 0.47 5.89 -22.71
N GLN A 141 1.33 6.43 -21.85
CA GLN A 141 1.40 6.04 -20.45
C GLN A 141 0.08 6.30 -19.72
N LEU A 142 -0.57 7.44 -19.96
CA LEU A 142 -1.88 7.75 -19.38
C LEU A 142 -2.94 6.71 -19.75
N MET A 143 -2.96 6.25 -20.99
CA MET A 143 -3.92 5.20 -21.42
C MET A 143 -3.62 3.85 -20.77
N ILE A 144 -2.35 3.47 -20.65
CA ILE A 144 -1.94 2.23 -19.95
C ILE A 144 -2.35 2.29 -18.47
N GLU A 145 -2.08 3.40 -17.79
CA GLU A 145 -2.44 3.57 -16.39
C GLU A 145 -3.97 3.61 -16.21
N MET A 146 -4.70 4.26 -17.12
CA MET A 146 -6.16 4.31 -17.08
C MET A 146 -6.79 2.92 -17.21
N GLU A 147 -6.28 2.08 -18.12
CA GLU A 147 -6.71 0.69 -18.25
C GLU A 147 -6.40 -0.10 -16.97
N ALA A 148 -5.20 0.10 -16.39
CA ALA A 148 -4.76 -0.66 -15.23
C ALA A 148 -5.50 -0.33 -13.93
N VAL A 149 -6.05 0.88 -13.79
CA VAL A 149 -6.85 1.28 -12.61
C VAL A 149 -8.35 1.06 -12.79
N GLN A 150 -8.80 0.51 -13.92
CA GLN A 150 -10.21 0.13 -14.07
C GLN A 150 -10.62 -0.86 -12.98
N GLN A 151 -11.88 -0.79 -12.57
CA GLN A 151 -12.52 -1.61 -11.54
C GLN A 151 -12.14 -1.26 -10.09
N ILE A 152 -11.36 -0.19 -9.87
CA ILE A 152 -10.88 0.21 -8.54
C ILE A 152 -12.01 0.41 -7.51
N ASN A 153 -13.20 0.85 -7.94
CA ASN A 153 -14.31 1.15 -7.02
C ASN A 153 -15.31 -0.01 -6.82
N ILE A 154 -15.19 -1.08 -7.60
CA ILE A 154 -16.26 -2.09 -7.72
C ILE A 154 -16.54 -2.82 -6.40
N THR A 155 -15.51 -3.22 -5.65
CA THR A 155 -15.67 -3.90 -4.36
C THR A 155 -16.52 -3.05 -3.40
N ILE A 156 -16.23 -1.75 -3.30
CA ILE A 156 -16.97 -0.83 -2.42
C ILE A 156 -18.44 -0.73 -2.84
N TRP A 157 -18.71 -0.69 -4.15
CA TRP A 157 -20.07 -0.67 -4.69
C TRP A 157 -20.83 -2.00 -4.55
N TYR A 158 -20.14 -3.13 -4.60
CA TYR A 158 -20.71 -4.45 -4.31
C TYR A 158 -21.12 -4.60 -2.84
N GLU A 159 -20.48 -3.85 -1.95
CA GLU A 159 -20.79 -3.83 -0.51
C GLU A 159 -21.62 -2.60 -0.11
N ALA A 160 -22.20 -1.88 -1.08
CA ALA A 160 -23.07 -0.74 -0.85
C ALA A 160 -24.55 -1.13 -0.96
N VAL A 161 -25.42 -0.34 -0.34
CA VAL A 161 -26.86 -0.37 -0.64
C VAL A 161 -27.05 0.15 -2.07
N ARG A 162 -27.68 -0.68 -2.90
CA ARG A 162 -27.90 -0.40 -4.32
C ARG A 162 -29.36 -0.08 -4.57
N GLU A 163 -29.62 1.12 -5.07
CA GLU A 163 -30.96 1.59 -5.36
C GLU A 163 -31.07 2.16 -6.77
N ILE A 164 -32.17 1.85 -7.45
CA ILE A 164 -32.56 2.51 -8.71
C ILE A 164 -33.87 3.25 -8.45
N VAL A 165 -33.78 4.58 -8.39
CA VAL A 165 -34.93 5.48 -8.22
C VAL A 165 -35.54 5.85 -9.57
N SER A 166 -36.85 6.12 -9.59
CA SER A 166 -37.56 6.54 -10.80
C SER A 166 -38.06 7.98 -10.71
N ALA A 167 -37.90 8.76 -11.79
CA ALA A 167 -38.49 10.08 -11.99
C ALA A 167 -39.80 10.00 -12.80
N GLU A 168 -40.41 8.83 -12.98
CA GLU A 168 -41.64 8.64 -13.76
C GLU A 168 -42.75 9.64 -13.37
N ASN A 169 -42.94 9.85 -12.05
CA ASN A 169 -43.95 10.75 -11.49
C ASN A 169 -43.53 12.23 -11.46
N SER A 170 -42.31 12.55 -11.87
CA SER A 170 -41.76 13.90 -11.87
C SER A 170 -41.87 14.53 -13.27
N ASN A 171 -42.25 15.81 -13.32
CA ASN A 171 -42.24 16.63 -14.53
C ASN A 171 -40.81 16.98 -14.95
N ILE A 172 -39.89 16.96 -13.99
CA ILE A 172 -38.45 17.18 -14.19
C ILE A 172 -37.77 15.82 -14.30
N LYS A 173 -36.87 15.66 -15.26
CA LYS A 173 -36.16 14.40 -15.50
C LYS A 173 -34.67 14.56 -15.21
N PHE A 174 -33.97 13.44 -15.08
CA PHE A 174 -32.54 13.46 -14.80
C PHE A 174 -31.74 14.08 -15.95
N ILE A 175 -30.67 14.79 -15.60
CA ILE A 175 -29.69 15.33 -16.56
C ILE A 175 -28.49 14.39 -16.71
N VAL A 176 -27.75 14.55 -17.80
CA VAL A 176 -26.44 13.90 -18.00
C VAL A 176 -25.33 14.95 -17.92
N SER A 177 -24.17 14.59 -17.38
CA SER A 177 -22.97 15.45 -17.33
C SER A 177 -21.81 14.86 -18.13
N ASP A 178 -20.77 15.66 -18.31
CA ASP A 178 -19.48 15.21 -18.85
C ASP A 178 -18.66 14.37 -17.86
N HIS A 179 -19.19 14.15 -16.65
CA HIS A 179 -18.70 13.20 -15.67
C HIS A 179 -19.88 12.40 -15.07
N PRO A 180 -20.46 11.44 -15.82
CA PRO A 180 -21.76 10.84 -15.50
C PRO A 180 -21.85 10.16 -14.12
N VAL A 181 -20.72 9.65 -13.62
CA VAL A 181 -20.63 8.95 -12.33
C VAL A 181 -20.09 9.89 -11.27
N THR A 182 -21.01 10.50 -10.54
CA THR A 182 -20.73 11.55 -9.57
C THR A 182 -20.67 11.00 -8.15
N THR A 183 -19.81 11.57 -7.30
CA THR A 183 -19.77 11.24 -5.87
C THR A 183 -20.27 12.42 -5.03
N TYR A 184 -21.20 12.14 -4.12
CA TYR A 184 -21.77 13.08 -3.16
C TYR A 184 -21.31 12.70 -1.75
N ASN A 185 -20.92 13.68 -0.95
CA ASN A 185 -20.80 13.54 0.50
C ASN A 185 -21.30 14.87 1.09
N TYR A 186 -22.23 14.81 2.05
CA TYR A 186 -22.88 16.01 2.57
C TYR A 186 -21.90 16.93 3.31
N ALA A 187 -20.79 16.40 3.82
CA ALA A 187 -19.72 17.15 4.47
C ALA A 187 -18.64 17.67 3.50
N CYS A 188 -18.76 17.37 2.21
CA CYS A 188 -17.85 17.84 1.15
C CYS A 188 -18.59 18.75 0.16
N PRO A 189 -18.88 20.02 0.51
CA PRO A 189 -19.52 20.96 -0.42
C PRO A 189 -18.62 21.24 -1.65
N PRO A 190 -19.17 21.75 -2.77
CA PRO A 190 -18.41 22.00 -4.01
C PRO A 190 -17.18 22.89 -3.82
N GLU A 191 -17.22 23.81 -2.86
CA GLU A 191 -16.15 24.75 -2.54
C GLU A 191 -15.02 24.13 -1.70
N SER A 192 -15.20 22.91 -1.19
CA SER A 192 -14.17 22.25 -0.37
C SER A 192 -12.94 21.87 -1.18
N ASP A 193 -11.76 21.93 -0.57
CA ASP A 193 -10.48 21.60 -1.22
C ASP A 193 -10.45 20.17 -1.78
N GLN A 194 -11.13 19.23 -1.10
CA GLN A 194 -11.28 17.84 -1.53
C GLN A 194 -12.06 17.71 -2.85
N CYS A 195 -12.85 18.73 -3.21
CA CYS A 195 -13.70 18.77 -4.40
C CYS A 195 -13.14 19.68 -5.50
N SER A 196 -11.98 20.29 -5.26
CA SER A 196 -11.28 21.09 -6.27
C SER A 196 -10.97 20.23 -7.49
N TYR A 197 -11.32 20.74 -8.69
CA TYR A 197 -11.07 20.02 -9.94
C TYR A 197 -9.62 19.53 -10.00
N PRO A 198 -9.36 18.26 -10.36
CA PRO A 198 -10.31 17.27 -10.90
C PRO A 198 -10.95 16.33 -9.87
N ASN A 199 -10.82 16.62 -8.57
CA ASN A 199 -11.20 15.69 -7.51
C ASN A 199 -12.71 15.65 -7.24
N ASP A 200 -13.14 14.54 -6.66
CA ASP A 200 -14.41 14.34 -5.95
C ASP A 200 -14.09 13.72 -4.58
N PRO A 201 -15.01 13.78 -3.58
CA PRO A 201 -14.80 13.06 -2.33
C PRO A 201 -14.59 11.58 -2.60
N SER A 202 -13.77 10.93 -1.77
CA SER A 202 -13.50 9.51 -1.93
C SER A 202 -14.77 8.68 -1.74
N ILE A 203 -14.98 7.70 -2.62
CA ILE A 203 -16.10 6.74 -2.51
C ILE A 203 -15.95 5.88 -1.24
N ALA A 204 -14.73 5.77 -0.71
CA ALA A 204 -14.43 5.04 0.52
C ALA A 204 -14.86 5.77 1.81
N LEU A 205 -15.33 7.02 1.77
CA LEU A 205 -15.79 7.72 2.99
C LEU A 205 -17.18 7.21 3.42
N LYS A 206 -17.43 7.05 4.72
CA LYS A 206 -18.68 6.52 5.28
C LYS A 206 -19.92 7.14 4.65
N SER A 207 -20.00 8.47 4.59
CA SER A 207 -21.17 9.20 4.07
C SER A 207 -21.14 9.50 2.58
N SER A 208 -20.22 8.88 1.83
CA SER A 208 -20.18 9.01 0.37
C SER A 208 -21.28 8.18 -0.31
N GLN A 209 -21.90 8.80 -1.31
CA GLN A 209 -22.91 8.20 -2.19
C GLN A 209 -22.49 8.39 -3.65
N THR A 210 -22.60 7.34 -4.46
CA THR A 210 -22.35 7.42 -5.90
C THR A 210 -23.66 7.55 -6.66
N ILE A 211 -23.74 8.50 -7.57
CA ILE A 211 -24.92 8.85 -8.35
C ILE A 211 -24.61 8.62 -9.83
N PHE A 212 -25.45 7.84 -10.50
CA PHE A 212 -25.32 7.54 -11.92
C PHE A 212 -26.70 7.48 -12.58
N PRO A 213 -27.15 8.54 -13.26
CA PRO A 213 -28.39 8.51 -14.06
C PRO A 213 -28.31 7.42 -15.14
N LEU A 214 -29.28 6.52 -15.23
CA LEU A 214 -29.27 5.46 -16.25
C LEU A 214 -29.90 5.93 -17.57
N ASP A 215 -30.94 6.75 -17.44
CA ASP A 215 -31.63 7.47 -18.50
C ASP A 215 -32.34 8.70 -17.90
N LYS A 216 -33.25 9.33 -18.64
CA LYS A 216 -34.04 10.48 -18.14
C LYS A 216 -34.94 10.12 -16.94
N ASP A 217 -35.40 8.89 -16.82
CA ASP A 217 -36.38 8.46 -15.81
C ASP A 217 -35.77 7.63 -14.68
N HIS A 218 -34.55 7.12 -14.80
CA HIS A 218 -33.96 6.19 -13.83
C HIS A 218 -32.59 6.67 -13.39
N CYS A 219 -32.29 6.55 -12.09
CA CYS A 219 -30.97 6.88 -11.54
C CYS A 219 -30.52 5.83 -10.53
N LEU A 220 -29.28 5.35 -10.68
CA LEU A 220 -28.61 4.51 -9.72
C LEU A 220 -28.04 5.38 -8.59
N ILE A 221 -28.34 5.01 -7.35
CA ILE A 221 -27.76 5.56 -6.13
C ILE A 221 -27.10 4.41 -5.37
N LEU A 222 -25.82 4.57 -5.06
CA LEU A 222 -25.05 3.63 -4.25
C LEU A 222 -24.69 4.32 -2.94
N THR A 223 -25.17 3.79 -1.82
CA THR A 223 -24.94 4.35 -0.49
C THR A 223 -24.10 3.38 0.32
N ASN A 224 -22.98 3.83 0.88
CA ASN A 224 -22.16 2.99 1.76
C ASN A 224 -23.02 2.46 2.93
N TYR A 225 -22.91 1.15 3.20
CA TYR A 225 -23.85 0.43 4.06
C TYR A 225 -23.98 1.06 5.46
N GLU A 226 -22.86 1.41 6.12
CA GLU A 226 -22.88 2.05 7.45
C GLU A 226 -23.72 3.33 7.49
N TYR A 227 -23.66 4.14 6.43
CA TYR A 227 -24.42 5.39 6.35
C TYR A 227 -25.89 5.15 5.98
N ALA A 228 -26.18 4.12 5.19
CA ALA A 228 -27.56 3.72 4.91
C ALA A 228 -28.25 3.15 6.16
N GLU A 229 -27.54 2.33 6.94
CA GLU A 229 -28.04 1.72 8.17
C GLU A 229 -28.18 2.74 9.30
N LYS A 230 -27.19 3.63 9.45
CA LYS A 230 -27.19 4.69 10.46
C LYS A 230 -26.87 6.05 9.80
N PRO A 231 -27.88 6.82 9.37
CA PRO A 231 -27.65 8.11 8.72
C PRO A 231 -27.08 9.21 9.63
N ASP A 232 -27.30 9.12 10.94
CA ASP A 232 -26.82 10.10 11.92
C ASP A 232 -25.41 9.73 12.41
N LEU A 233 -24.43 9.77 11.49
CA LEU A 233 -23.00 9.56 11.81
C LEU A 233 -22.34 10.86 12.26
N ASP A 234 -21.51 10.77 13.29
CA ASP A 234 -20.70 11.89 13.78
C ASP A 234 -19.41 12.12 12.96
N ASP A 235 -19.05 11.15 12.08
CA ASP A 235 -17.76 11.12 11.37
C ASP A 235 -17.89 10.89 9.83
N PRO A 236 -18.58 11.77 9.09
CA PRO A 236 -18.89 11.58 7.66
C PRO A 236 -17.70 11.50 6.72
N LEU A 237 -16.53 11.94 7.18
CA LEU A 237 -15.26 11.96 6.44
C LEU A 237 -14.31 10.83 6.85
N SER A 238 -14.71 9.95 7.77
CA SER A 238 -13.96 8.72 8.05
C SER A 238 -14.12 7.73 6.91
N LYS A 239 -13.12 6.85 6.72
CA LYS A 239 -13.28 5.69 5.84
C LYS A 239 -14.35 4.74 6.38
N ARG A 240 -15.09 4.13 5.46
CA ARG A 240 -15.99 3.03 5.77
C ARG A 240 -15.23 1.81 6.27
N THR A 241 -15.92 0.95 7.00
CA THR A 241 -15.38 -0.35 7.42
C THR A 241 -14.92 -1.17 6.22
N ASN A 242 -13.72 -1.73 6.32
CA ASN A 242 -13.04 -2.54 5.30
C ASN A 242 -12.95 -1.89 3.89
N ALA A 243 -12.70 -0.58 3.83
CA ALA A 243 -12.55 0.18 2.60
C ALA A 243 -11.34 -0.28 1.76
N ARG A 244 -11.55 -1.19 0.82
CA ARG A 244 -10.48 -1.75 -0.02
C ARG A 244 -10.82 -1.73 -1.50
N HIS A 245 -9.82 -1.45 -2.33
CA HIS A 245 -9.90 -1.57 -3.78
C HIS A 245 -9.47 -2.97 -4.21
N PHE A 246 -10.08 -3.49 -5.28
CA PHE A 246 -9.79 -4.82 -5.82
C PHE A 246 -9.93 -5.96 -4.79
N GLY A 247 -10.72 -5.74 -3.73
CA GLY A 247 -10.98 -6.75 -2.71
C GLY A 247 -11.91 -7.84 -3.23
N GLU A 248 -11.69 -9.05 -2.74
CA GLU A 248 -12.62 -10.16 -2.92
C GLU A 248 -13.85 -9.95 -2.03
N THR A 249 -15.04 -10.14 -2.59
CA THR A 249 -16.32 -10.05 -1.88
C THR A 249 -17.39 -10.85 -2.62
N MET A 250 -18.27 -11.52 -1.89
CA MET A 250 -19.49 -12.15 -2.36
C MET A 250 -20.62 -11.12 -2.34
N VAL A 251 -21.53 -11.18 -3.32
CA VAL A 251 -22.59 -10.19 -3.46
C VAL A 251 -23.92 -10.82 -3.89
N ARG A 252 -25.01 -10.35 -3.26
CA ARG A 252 -26.38 -10.67 -3.67
C ARG A 252 -26.77 -9.84 -4.88
N THR A 253 -26.61 -10.42 -6.07
CA THR A 253 -26.94 -9.77 -7.35
C THR A 253 -28.42 -9.43 -7.55
N ASN A 254 -29.33 -10.07 -6.79
CA ASN A 254 -30.76 -9.79 -6.83
C ASN A 254 -31.20 -8.67 -5.87
N ALA A 255 -30.36 -8.27 -4.90
CA ALA A 255 -30.68 -7.23 -3.94
C ALA A 255 -30.50 -5.83 -4.58
N PHE A 256 -31.63 -5.21 -4.94
CA PHE A 256 -31.75 -3.86 -5.48
C PHE A 256 -33.05 -3.22 -5.02
N ILE A 257 -32.96 -2.06 -4.39
CA ILE A 257 -34.12 -1.23 -4.03
C ILE A 257 -34.63 -0.55 -5.31
N ARG A 258 -35.93 -0.64 -5.57
CA ARG A 258 -36.57 -0.05 -6.78
C ARG A 258 -37.94 0.55 -6.50
N SER A 259 -38.32 0.67 -5.23
CA SER A 259 -39.65 1.09 -4.78
C SER A 259 -39.88 2.59 -4.94
N ARG A 260 -38.83 3.42 -4.86
CA ARG A 260 -38.96 4.88 -4.82
C ARG A 260 -39.22 5.51 -6.19
N LYS A 261 -40.32 6.28 -6.24
CA LYS A 261 -40.62 7.24 -7.31
C LYS A 261 -40.45 8.67 -6.76
N LEU A 262 -39.50 9.41 -7.32
CA LEU A 262 -39.14 10.75 -6.87
C LEU A 262 -40.11 11.81 -7.39
N ASN A 263 -40.30 12.86 -6.60
CA ASN A 263 -41.01 14.07 -7.00
C ASN A 263 -40.07 15.11 -7.67
N ASP A 264 -40.65 16.17 -8.22
CA ASP A 264 -39.92 17.26 -8.90
C ASP A 264 -38.76 17.82 -8.07
N ARG A 265 -38.98 18.05 -6.76
CA ARG A 265 -37.97 18.60 -5.85
C ARG A 265 -36.81 17.64 -5.65
N GLN A 266 -37.08 16.36 -5.45
CA GLN A 266 -36.04 15.34 -5.27
C GLN A 266 -35.20 15.18 -6.54
N VAL A 267 -35.83 15.19 -7.72
CA VAL A 267 -35.10 15.15 -9.00
C VAL A 267 -34.26 16.41 -9.20
N GLN A 268 -34.76 17.59 -8.83
CA GLN A 268 -33.99 18.84 -8.84
C GLN A 268 -32.75 18.76 -7.94
N GLU A 269 -32.87 18.22 -6.73
CA GLU A 269 -31.74 18.08 -5.80
C GLU A 269 -30.65 17.15 -6.35
N ILE A 270 -31.03 16.02 -6.96
CA ILE A 270 -30.08 15.12 -7.63
C ILE A 270 -29.43 15.81 -8.84
N ASN A 271 -30.21 16.49 -9.68
CA ASN A 271 -29.70 17.25 -10.82
C ASN A 271 -28.76 18.37 -10.38
N PHE A 272 -29.03 19.02 -9.24
CA PHE A 272 -28.14 20.02 -8.66
C PHE A 272 -26.80 19.41 -8.29
N VAL A 273 -26.79 18.25 -7.62
CA VAL A 273 -25.55 17.53 -7.30
C VAL A 273 -24.76 17.18 -8.57
N ILE A 274 -25.42 16.63 -9.59
CA ILE A 274 -24.79 16.28 -10.89
C ILE A 274 -24.18 17.53 -11.53
N LYS A 275 -24.90 18.65 -11.54
CA LYS A 275 -24.42 19.92 -12.11
C LYS A 275 -23.20 20.47 -11.37
N GLN A 276 -23.22 20.46 -10.03
CA GLN A 276 -22.07 20.94 -9.23
C GLN A 276 -20.82 20.08 -9.41
N ARG A 277 -20.99 18.82 -9.80
CA ARG A 277 -19.90 17.83 -9.92
C ARG A 277 -19.42 17.59 -11.34
N ALA A 278 -20.13 18.13 -12.32
CA ALA A 278 -19.72 18.14 -13.72
C ALA A 278 -18.35 18.83 -13.89
N GLY A 279 -17.57 18.36 -14.86
CA GLY A 279 -16.29 18.98 -15.20
C GLY A 279 -16.50 20.35 -15.84
N ARG A 280 -17.35 20.40 -16.87
CA ARG A 280 -17.65 21.58 -17.68
C ARG A 280 -19.03 21.56 -18.31
N PHE A 281 -19.54 20.41 -18.73
CA PHE A 281 -20.78 20.34 -19.52
C PHE A 281 -21.88 19.51 -18.89
N ILE A 282 -23.13 19.94 -19.10
CA ILE A 282 -24.34 19.15 -18.81
C ILE A 282 -25.32 19.17 -19.98
N GLY A 283 -26.16 18.13 -20.06
CA GLY A 283 -27.09 17.87 -21.15
C GLY A 283 -28.46 17.37 -20.66
N ALA A 284 -29.54 17.78 -21.34
CA ALA A 284 -30.90 17.36 -21.02
C ALA A 284 -31.85 17.49 -22.23
N ALA A 285 -32.99 16.79 -22.20
CA ALA A 285 -34.02 16.92 -23.24
C ALA A 285 -34.71 18.29 -23.24
N GLN A 286 -34.87 18.92 -22.06
CA GLN A 286 -35.50 20.23 -21.92
C GLN A 286 -34.52 21.24 -21.34
N LYS A 287 -34.67 22.50 -21.77
CA LYS A 287 -33.80 23.61 -21.35
C LYS A 287 -33.85 23.81 -19.83
N ASP A 288 -35.04 23.78 -19.25
CA ASP A 288 -35.27 24.24 -17.88
C ASP A 288 -34.68 23.25 -16.86
N TRP A 289 -34.57 21.97 -17.22
CA TRP A 289 -33.94 20.94 -16.38
C TRP A 289 -32.45 21.18 -16.12
N LEU A 290 -31.78 21.99 -16.94
CA LEU A 290 -30.34 22.34 -16.78
C LEU A 290 -30.08 23.36 -15.66
N TYR A 291 -31.15 23.95 -15.09
CA TYR A 291 -31.08 24.96 -14.04
C TYR A 291 -31.90 24.52 -12.82
N PRO A 292 -31.53 23.41 -12.16
CA PRO A 292 -32.26 22.91 -10.99
C PRO A 292 -32.39 23.93 -9.85
N GLU A 293 -31.49 24.91 -9.79
CA GLU A 293 -31.46 25.99 -8.79
C GLU A 293 -32.29 27.24 -9.15
N SER A 294 -32.92 27.29 -10.34
CA SER A 294 -33.55 28.51 -10.86
C SER A 294 -34.81 28.92 -10.07
N ASP A 295 -35.68 27.97 -9.77
CA ASP A 295 -36.96 28.23 -9.12
C ASP A 295 -37.00 27.83 -7.63
N VAL A 296 -35.94 27.18 -7.13
CA VAL A 296 -35.88 26.72 -5.74
C VAL A 296 -34.45 26.80 -5.20
N THR A 297 -34.30 27.31 -3.97
CA THR A 297 -33.03 27.24 -3.24
C THR A 297 -32.73 25.78 -2.85
N ILE A 298 -31.56 25.28 -3.24
CA ILE A 298 -31.08 23.95 -2.88
C ILE A 298 -29.84 24.12 -2.01
N ASN A 299 -29.87 23.57 -0.80
CA ASN A 299 -28.69 23.48 0.06
C ASN A 299 -27.96 22.18 -0.27
N TRP A 300 -26.63 22.20 -0.36
CA TRP A 300 -25.83 21.00 -0.57
C TRP A 300 -26.16 19.89 0.43
N GLU A 301 -26.32 20.24 1.71
CA GLU A 301 -26.61 19.27 2.76
C GLU A 301 -28.03 18.67 2.64
N SER A 302 -28.99 19.40 2.09
CA SER A 302 -30.38 18.92 2.02
C SER A 302 -30.54 17.71 1.09
N ALA A 303 -29.68 17.59 0.07
CA ALA A 303 -29.67 16.46 -0.85
C ALA A 303 -29.45 15.11 -0.15
N LYS A 304 -28.85 15.09 1.06
CA LYS A 304 -28.63 13.87 1.84
C LYS A 304 -29.94 13.11 2.10
N GLN A 305 -31.02 13.83 2.41
CA GLN A 305 -32.32 13.21 2.69
C GLN A 305 -32.94 12.58 1.43
N THR A 306 -32.74 13.21 0.28
CA THR A 306 -33.22 12.69 -1.01
C THR A 306 -32.43 11.45 -1.45
N LEU A 307 -31.14 11.40 -1.16
CA LEU A 307 -30.26 10.32 -1.60
C LEU A 307 -30.32 9.08 -0.68
N LEU A 308 -30.77 9.20 0.57
CA LEU A 308 -30.90 8.05 1.46
C LEU A 308 -31.94 7.03 0.94
N PRO A 309 -31.64 5.72 1.04
CA PRO A 309 -32.59 4.68 0.69
C PRO A 309 -33.72 4.57 1.73
N PRO A 310 -34.85 3.91 1.40
CA PRO A 310 -35.87 3.54 2.39
C PRO A 310 -35.26 2.69 3.51
N SER A 311 -35.38 3.17 4.76
CA SER A 311 -34.75 2.53 5.92
C SER A 311 -35.24 1.10 6.16
N ASP A 312 -36.47 0.79 5.75
CA ASP A 312 -37.10 -0.51 5.88
C ASP A 312 -36.66 -1.53 4.82
N GLU A 313 -35.87 -1.15 3.82
CA GLU A 313 -35.32 -2.04 2.79
C GLU A 313 -33.78 -2.24 2.92
N VAL A 314 -33.11 -1.47 3.79
CA VAL A 314 -31.64 -1.55 3.99
C VAL A 314 -31.19 -2.92 4.53
N PHE A 315 -32.07 -3.63 5.25
CA PHE A 315 -31.77 -4.93 5.86
C PHE A 315 -31.33 -6.00 4.83
N GLU A 316 -31.67 -5.85 3.54
CA GLU A 316 -31.28 -6.81 2.49
C GLU A 316 -29.77 -6.84 2.19
N PHE A 317 -29.05 -5.79 2.59
CA PHE A 317 -27.62 -5.57 2.31
C PHE A 317 -26.73 -5.84 3.52
N GLY A 318 -27.33 -6.12 4.68
CA GLY A 318 -26.63 -6.39 5.93
C GLY A 318 -26.44 -7.87 6.25
N GLY A 319 -25.97 -8.13 7.46
CA GLY A 319 -25.81 -9.47 8.03
C GLY A 319 -24.59 -10.24 7.50
N GLU A 320 -24.58 -11.54 7.74
CA GLU A 320 -23.52 -12.46 7.32
C GLU A 320 -24.01 -13.34 6.16
N MET A 321 -23.12 -13.58 5.19
CA MET A 321 -23.34 -14.50 4.08
C MET A 321 -22.53 -15.76 4.28
N PHE A 322 -23.16 -16.92 4.06
CA PHE A 322 -22.52 -18.23 4.11
C PHE A 322 -22.69 -18.95 2.77
N ALA A 323 -21.64 -19.63 2.32
CA ALA A 323 -21.71 -20.53 1.17
C ALA A 323 -20.97 -21.84 1.48
N GLY A 324 -21.66 -22.97 1.29
CA GLY A 324 -21.05 -24.30 1.40
C GLY A 324 -20.48 -24.77 0.07
N TYR A 325 -19.26 -25.28 0.08
CA TYR A 325 -18.62 -25.88 -1.09
C TYR A 325 -18.82 -27.39 -1.13
N ALA A 326 -18.60 -27.98 -2.32
CA ALA A 326 -18.77 -29.42 -2.55
C ALA A 326 -17.80 -30.29 -1.75
N ASP A 327 -16.68 -29.73 -1.30
CA ASP A 327 -15.69 -30.39 -0.43
C ASP A 327 -16.05 -30.32 1.06
N GLY A 328 -17.18 -29.69 1.42
CA GLY A 328 -17.64 -29.51 2.80
C GLY A 328 -17.09 -28.27 3.51
N SER A 329 -16.18 -27.51 2.88
CA SER A 329 -15.72 -26.24 3.41
C SER A 329 -16.83 -25.17 3.34
N THR A 330 -16.75 -24.17 4.22
CA THR A 330 -17.73 -23.08 4.27
C THR A 330 -17.01 -21.75 4.11
N TYR A 331 -17.49 -20.94 3.17
CA TYR A 331 -17.19 -19.52 3.09
C TYR A 331 -18.14 -18.74 3.99
N SER A 332 -17.60 -17.76 4.71
CA SER A 332 -18.42 -16.76 5.40
C SER A 332 -17.86 -15.36 5.18
N GLN A 333 -18.74 -14.37 5.15
CA GLN A 333 -18.35 -12.97 5.23
C GLN A 333 -19.41 -12.12 5.90
N ASP A 334 -19.01 -10.98 6.46
CA ASP A 334 -19.93 -9.92 6.88
C ASP A 334 -20.35 -8.99 5.72
N ALA A 335 -21.16 -7.98 6.03
CA ALA A 335 -21.63 -6.96 5.08
C ALA A 335 -20.50 -6.13 4.44
N PHE A 336 -19.29 -6.15 5.01
CA PHE A 336 -18.10 -5.45 4.52
C PHE A 336 -17.10 -6.39 3.85
N GLY A 337 -17.51 -7.64 3.57
CA GLY A 337 -16.68 -8.64 2.92
C GLY A 337 -15.52 -9.14 3.78
N ARG A 338 -15.56 -8.94 5.10
CA ARG A 338 -14.59 -9.54 6.03
C ARG A 338 -14.94 -10.99 6.25
N THR A 339 -13.97 -11.86 6.03
CA THR A 339 -14.05 -13.32 6.22
C THR A 339 -13.56 -13.78 7.59
N VAL A 340 -13.11 -12.83 8.42
CA VAL A 340 -12.65 -13.07 9.79
C VAL A 340 -13.39 -12.05 10.67
N GLU A 341 -13.91 -12.52 11.80
CA GLU A 341 -14.64 -11.70 12.75
C GLU A 341 -13.77 -10.56 13.30
N ASP A 342 -14.36 -9.39 13.46
CA ASP A 342 -13.67 -8.23 14.01
C ASP A 342 -13.57 -8.33 15.53
N SER A 343 -12.34 -8.44 16.03
CA SER A 343 -12.12 -8.61 17.46
C SER A 343 -12.00 -7.26 18.16
N SER A 344 -12.84 -7.06 19.19
CA SER A 344 -12.75 -5.90 20.10
C SER A 344 -11.37 -5.75 20.76
N PHE A 345 -10.58 -6.84 20.83
CA PHE A 345 -9.20 -6.85 21.34
C PHE A 345 -8.28 -5.80 20.69
N PHE A 346 -8.50 -5.48 19.41
CA PHE A 346 -7.64 -4.54 18.70
C PHE A 346 -7.95 -3.08 19.01
N TYR A 347 -9.15 -2.77 19.52
CA TYR A 347 -9.58 -1.39 19.67
C TYR A 347 -9.13 -0.80 21.00
N LYS A 348 -8.71 0.47 20.95
CA LYS A 348 -8.30 1.26 22.12
C LYS A 348 -9.36 2.31 22.43
N GLU A 349 -9.55 2.58 23.71
CA GLU A 349 -10.34 3.73 24.13
C GLU A 349 -9.63 5.03 23.71
N LEU A 350 -10.35 5.89 23.01
CA LEU A 350 -9.81 7.20 22.62
C LEU A 350 -9.69 8.11 23.84
N PRO A 351 -8.60 8.90 23.96
CA PRO A 351 -8.46 9.90 25.00
C PRO A 351 -9.63 10.90 24.99
N LYS A 352 -10.12 11.24 26.19
CA LYS A 352 -11.14 12.29 26.35
C LYS A 352 -10.46 13.67 26.29
N GLY A 353 -10.23 14.16 25.08
CA GLY A 353 -9.54 15.42 24.83
C GLY A 353 -8.08 15.24 24.44
N GLU A 354 -7.33 16.34 24.43
CA GLU A 354 -5.91 16.33 24.04
C GLU A 354 -5.03 15.73 25.16
N PRO A 355 -4.18 14.72 24.85
CA PRO A 355 -3.26 14.13 25.83
C PRO A 355 -2.26 15.16 26.40
N HIS A 356 -1.73 14.93 27.60
CA HIS A 356 -0.64 15.78 28.11
C HIS A 356 0.66 15.51 27.33
N LEU A 357 1.50 16.53 27.21
CA LEU A 357 2.73 16.49 26.40
C LEU A 357 3.69 15.34 26.75
N ASN A 358 3.80 14.98 28.03
CA ASN A 358 4.69 13.91 28.49
C ASN A 358 4.00 12.54 28.57
N ASP A 359 2.70 12.46 28.30
CA ASP A 359 2.00 11.17 28.26
C ASP A 359 2.50 10.34 27.08
N ILE A 360 2.37 9.02 27.19
CA ILE A 360 2.63 8.13 26.05
C ILE A 360 1.66 8.47 24.93
N CYS A 361 2.18 8.63 23.71
CA CYS A 361 1.34 8.98 22.58
C CYS A 361 0.31 7.86 22.30
N PRO A 362 -0.99 8.18 22.15
CA PRO A 362 -2.04 7.18 21.88
C PRO A 362 -1.84 6.39 20.58
N CYS A 363 -1.03 6.88 19.64
CA CYS A 363 -0.71 6.16 18.40
C CYS A 363 0.14 4.90 18.62
N GLY A 364 0.65 4.66 19.84
CA GLY A 364 1.36 3.44 20.20
C GLY A 364 2.75 3.29 19.58
N GLN A 365 3.38 4.39 19.12
CA GLN A 365 4.72 4.38 18.49
C GLN A 365 5.89 4.38 19.50
N GLY A 366 5.61 4.29 20.81
CA GLY A 366 6.65 4.27 21.86
C GLY A 366 7.28 5.63 22.18
N LYS A 367 6.71 6.74 21.68
CA LYS A 367 7.17 8.12 21.94
C LYS A 367 6.20 8.86 22.87
N SER A 368 6.70 9.92 23.53
CA SER A 368 5.84 10.89 24.24
C SER A 368 4.90 11.59 23.25
N TYR A 369 3.76 12.11 23.72
CA TYR A 369 2.83 12.84 22.86
C TYR A 369 3.49 14.07 22.21
N LYS A 370 4.32 14.79 22.97
CA LYS A 370 5.11 15.94 22.53
C LYS A 370 6.05 15.62 21.37
N ASP A 371 6.73 14.48 21.45
CA ASP A 371 7.72 14.06 20.46
C ASP A 371 7.08 13.20 19.35
N CYS A 372 5.75 13.14 19.29
CA CYS A 372 5.01 12.31 18.36
C CYS A 372 3.86 13.03 17.65
N CYS A 373 2.64 13.04 18.20
CA CYS A 373 1.46 13.50 17.47
C CYS A 373 1.02 14.94 17.79
N SER A 374 1.55 15.59 18.82
CA SER A 374 1.08 16.91 19.25
C SER A 374 1.22 17.99 18.16
N GLY A 375 2.31 17.95 17.38
CA GLY A 375 2.58 18.92 16.30
C GLY A 375 2.03 18.53 14.92
N LYS A 376 1.33 17.40 14.79
CA LYS A 376 0.92 16.84 13.49
C LYS A 376 -0.58 17.05 13.26
N PRO A 377 -1.03 17.43 12.06
CA PRO A 377 -2.47 17.42 11.74
C PRO A 377 -3.01 15.99 11.72
N GLU A 378 -4.30 15.81 11.99
CA GLU A 378 -4.94 14.49 12.13
C GLU A 378 -4.66 13.52 10.96
N PRO A 379 -4.74 13.92 9.68
CA PRO A 379 -4.43 13.01 8.56
C PRO A 379 -2.98 12.52 8.50
N LYS A 380 -2.05 13.21 9.18
CA LYS A 380 -0.63 12.86 9.30
C LYS A 380 -0.32 12.05 10.57
N ARG A 381 -1.34 11.66 11.35
CA ARG A 381 -1.18 10.81 12.54
C ARG A 381 -1.50 9.35 12.18
N PRO A 382 -0.75 8.37 12.71
CA PRO A 382 -1.20 6.99 12.72
C PRO A 382 -2.46 6.82 13.58
N ALA A 383 -3.22 5.74 13.36
CA ALA A 383 -4.46 5.48 14.06
C ALA A 383 -4.31 5.44 15.59
N TRP A 384 -5.24 6.09 16.31
CA TRP A 384 -5.29 6.11 17.78
C TRP A 384 -6.28 5.11 18.37
N ASN A 385 -7.28 4.70 17.61
CA ASN A 385 -8.38 3.86 18.05
C ASN A 385 -8.07 2.35 17.97
N ILE A 386 -6.89 1.97 17.48
CA ILE A 386 -6.53 0.56 17.23
C ILE A 386 -5.06 0.30 17.58
N LEU A 387 -4.74 -0.92 18.02
CA LEU A 387 -3.39 -1.35 18.37
C LEU A 387 -2.43 -1.14 17.19
N SER A 388 -1.34 -0.44 17.47
CA SER A 388 -0.27 -0.11 16.54
C SER A 388 0.53 -1.35 16.15
N ILE A 389 1.38 -1.22 15.12
CA ILE A 389 2.31 -2.28 14.72
C ILE A 389 3.25 -2.65 15.88
N ARG A 390 3.77 -1.65 16.60
CA ARG A 390 4.65 -1.85 17.75
C ARG A 390 3.91 -2.57 18.88
N GLU A 391 2.70 -2.14 19.23
CA GLU A 391 1.89 -2.77 20.29
C GLU A 391 1.60 -4.24 19.95
N ARG A 392 1.28 -4.55 18.69
CA ARG A 392 1.09 -5.94 18.22
C ARG A 392 2.38 -6.76 18.32
N ASN A 393 3.54 -6.19 17.97
CA ASN A 393 4.82 -6.87 18.14
C ASN A 393 5.17 -7.11 19.62
N GLN A 394 4.83 -6.19 20.53
CA GLN A 394 5.01 -6.41 21.98
C GLN A 394 4.15 -7.57 22.48
N ILE A 395 2.89 -7.64 22.07
CA ILE A 395 2.00 -8.76 22.38
C ILE A 395 2.56 -10.06 21.81
N PHE A 396 3.05 -10.03 20.56
CA PHE A 396 3.64 -11.19 19.91
C PHE A 396 4.88 -11.70 20.64
N TYR A 397 5.77 -10.81 21.06
CA TYR A 397 6.95 -11.14 21.85
C TYR A 397 6.60 -11.77 23.20
N ASN A 398 5.65 -11.18 23.93
CA ASN A 398 5.20 -11.73 25.20
C ASN A 398 4.57 -13.12 25.02
N GLY A 399 3.78 -13.31 23.96
CA GLY A 399 3.21 -14.61 23.62
C GLY A 399 4.26 -15.64 23.24
N ILE A 400 5.21 -15.28 22.38
CA ILE A 400 6.33 -16.16 21.99
C ILE A 400 7.13 -16.60 23.21
N THR A 401 7.56 -15.66 24.05
CA THR A 401 8.41 -15.95 25.22
C THR A 401 7.70 -16.85 26.23
N ASP A 402 6.38 -16.77 26.33
CA ASP A 402 5.58 -17.71 27.13
C ASP A 402 5.43 -19.09 26.47
N ILE A 403 5.12 -19.15 25.17
CA ILE A 403 4.94 -20.40 24.40
C ILE A 403 6.23 -21.24 24.44
N ILE A 404 7.39 -20.61 24.23
CA ILE A 404 8.68 -21.33 24.22
C ILE A 404 9.28 -21.46 25.63
N GLY A 405 8.75 -20.74 26.62
CA GLY A 405 9.08 -20.87 28.04
C GLY A 405 10.24 -20.00 28.55
N LEU A 406 10.75 -19.05 27.75
CA LEU A 406 11.75 -18.07 28.20
C LEU A 406 11.24 -17.23 29.38
N SER A 407 9.94 -16.90 29.40
CA SER A 407 9.32 -16.19 30.55
C SER A 407 9.27 -17.03 31.84
N ARG A 408 9.53 -18.34 31.73
CA ARG A 408 9.47 -19.32 32.83
C ARG A 408 10.86 -19.85 33.21
N GLY A 409 11.92 -19.16 32.76
CA GLY A 409 13.30 -19.44 33.15
C GLY A 409 14.05 -20.42 32.26
N LYS A 410 13.48 -20.84 31.12
CA LYS A 410 14.23 -21.59 30.09
C LYS A 410 15.27 -20.69 29.44
N ASP A 411 16.39 -21.27 29.03
CA ASP A 411 17.38 -20.60 28.21
C ASP A 411 17.22 -20.92 26.72
N TRP A 412 18.13 -20.41 25.89
CA TRP A 412 18.08 -20.65 24.45
C TRP A 412 18.34 -22.11 24.08
N ASP A 413 19.17 -22.83 24.85
CA ASP A 413 19.46 -24.24 24.60
C ASP A 413 18.24 -25.12 24.90
N ASP A 414 17.49 -24.80 25.94
CA ASP A 414 16.20 -25.43 26.22
C ASP A 414 15.24 -25.25 25.03
N VAL A 415 15.16 -24.05 24.46
CA VAL A 415 14.34 -23.80 23.25
C VAL A 415 14.82 -24.67 22.08
N ARG A 416 16.13 -24.75 21.83
CA ARG A 416 16.70 -25.58 20.76
C ARG A 416 16.43 -27.08 20.98
N ARG A 417 16.31 -27.53 22.23
CA ARG A 417 16.03 -28.94 22.60
C ARG A 417 14.55 -29.28 22.58
N GLU A 418 13.66 -28.34 22.83
CA GLU A 418 12.26 -28.63 23.14
C GLU A 418 11.23 -28.10 22.12
N LEU A 419 11.65 -27.25 21.16
CA LEU A 419 10.76 -26.67 20.15
C LEU A 419 9.95 -27.74 19.41
N ASN A 420 8.64 -27.81 19.67
CA ASN A 420 7.76 -28.84 19.14
C ASN A 420 6.66 -28.29 18.22
N ASP A 421 5.96 -29.21 17.56
CA ASP A 421 4.95 -28.91 16.56
C ASP A 421 3.79 -28.06 17.11
N GLN A 422 3.39 -28.29 18.36
CA GLN A 422 2.33 -27.50 18.99
C GLN A 422 2.79 -26.06 19.23
N GLN A 423 4.02 -25.85 19.71
CA GLN A 423 4.58 -24.52 19.89
C GLN A 423 4.68 -23.75 18.57
N ILE A 424 5.11 -24.40 17.48
CA ILE A 424 5.16 -23.78 16.14
C ILE A 424 3.76 -23.36 15.71
N LYS A 425 2.79 -24.27 15.85
CA LYS A 425 1.40 -23.99 15.52
C LYS A 425 0.87 -22.80 16.33
N ASP A 426 1.10 -22.78 17.64
CA ASP A 426 0.64 -21.72 18.53
C ASP A 426 1.28 -20.37 18.21
N ILE A 427 2.58 -20.33 17.87
CA ILE A 427 3.28 -19.11 17.45
C ILE A 427 2.67 -18.55 16.15
N HIS A 428 2.45 -19.40 15.15
CA HIS A 428 1.92 -18.95 13.87
C HIS A 428 0.42 -18.60 13.93
N LEU A 429 -0.37 -19.28 14.77
CA LEU A 429 -1.75 -18.90 15.06
C LEU A 429 -1.81 -17.56 15.81
N LEU A 430 -0.89 -17.31 16.74
CA LEU A 430 -0.80 -15.99 17.40
C LEU A 430 -0.45 -14.90 16.40
N PHE A 431 0.49 -15.17 15.48
CA PHE A 431 0.84 -14.22 14.42
C PHE A 431 -0.34 -13.92 13.49
N GLU A 432 -1.07 -14.96 13.06
CA GLU A 432 -2.29 -14.82 12.25
C GLU A 432 -3.38 -14.04 12.99
N TYR A 433 -3.60 -14.34 14.27
CA TYR A 433 -4.56 -13.63 15.10
C TYR A 433 -4.20 -12.14 15.18
N LEU A 434 -2.94 -11.78 15.39
CA LEU A 434 -2.49 -10.38 15.51
C LEU A 434 -2.51 -9.63 14.17
N TRP A 435 -2.55 -10.33 13.04
CA TRP A 435 -2.54 -9.73 11.71
C TRP A 435 -3.67 -10.25 10.81
N PRO A 436 -4.95 -10.03 11.18
CA PRO A 436 -6.07 -10.48 10.34
C PRO A 436 -5.95 -9.94 8.90
N PRO A 437 -6.32 -10.72 7.87
CA PRO A 437 -6.20 -10.31 6.47
C PRO A 437 -6.91 -9.00 6.11
N HIS A 438 -7.93 -8.61 6.89
CA HIS A 438 -8.70 -7.37 6.71
C HIS A 438 -8.14 -6.17 7.49
N THR A 439 -6.92 -6.28 8.04
CA THR A 439 -6.25 -5.16 8.72
C THR A 439 -5.95 -4.04 7.74
N ASP A 440 -6.40 -2.81 8.03
CA ASP A 440 -5.97 -1.60 7.31
C ASP A 440 -4.53 -1.24 7.69
N ILE A 441 -3.57 -1.97 7.13
CA ILE A 441 -2.14 -1.78 7.40
C ILE A 441 -1.67 -0.36 7.04
N ILE A 442 -2.25 0.25 6.02
CA ILE A 442 -1.90 1.61 5.58
C ILE A 442 -2.25 2.62 6.67
N ASN A 443 -3.36 2.43 7.37
CA ASN A 443 -3.75 3.26 8.49
C ASN A 443 -2.77 3.14 9.68
N LEU A 444 -2.22 1.94 9.93
CA LEU A 444 -1.27 1.67 11.01
C LEU A 444 0.16 2.15 10.72
N LEU A 445 0.54 2.23 9.44
CA LEU A 445 1.86 2.72 9.04
C LEU A 445 2.06 4.18 9.47
N PRO A 446 3.31 4.56 9.81
CA PRO A 446 3.68 5.97 9.94
C PRO A 446 3.33 6.75 8.67
N LYS A 447 2.98 8.03 8.81
CA LYS A 447 2.63 8.89 7.67
C LYS A 447 3.84 9.68 7.19
N ALA A 448 3.78 10.17 5.95
CA ALA A 448 4.74 11.15 5.44
C ALA A 448 4.60 12.50 6.16
N ASP A 449 5.12 12.57 7.39
CA ASP A 449 4.97 13.65 8.37
C ASP A 449 6.26 14.49 8.56
N GLY A 450 7.30 14.20 7.77
CA GLY A 450 8.59 14.88 7.82
C GLY A 450 9.61 14.32 8.81
N GLU A 451 9.28 13.25 9.56
CA GLU A 451 10.28 12.49 10.33
C GLU A 451 11.15 11.63 9.40
N LEU A 452 12.44 11.48 9.73
CA LEU A 452 13.36 10.70 8.91
C LEU A 452 13.23 9.20 9.20
N ARG A 453 12.49 8.52 8.35
CA ARG A 453 12.39 7.05 8.36
C ARG A 453 13.24 6.44 7.27
N ALA A 454 13.75 5.23 7.49
CA ALA A 454 14.43 4.47 6.46
C ALA A 454 13.73 3.11 6.27
N VAL A 455 13.50 2.70 5.04
CA VAL A 455 12.99 1.37 4.70
C VAL A 455 14.18 0.48 4.37
N TYR A 456 14.42 -0.54 5.20
CA TYR A 456 15.43 -1.55 4.92
C TYR A 456 14.92 -2.50 3.83
N THR A 457 15.72 -2.70 2.78
CA THR A 457 15.51 -3.76 1.79
C THR A 457 16.80 -4.55 1.60
N GLY A 458 16.73 -5.86 1.83
CA GLY A 458 17.91 -6.71 1.85
C GLY A 458 17.58 -8.09 2.40
N VAL A 459 18.59 -8.85 2.76
CA VAL A 459 18.41 -10.20 3.31
C VAL A 459 18.02 -10.11 4.78
N VAL A 460 16.83 -10.60 5.13
CA VAL A 460 16.37 -10.67 6.52
C VAL A 460 16.76 -12.03 7.10
N ASP A 461 18.00 -12.13 7.57
CA ASP A 461 18.55 -13.31 8.25
C ASP A 461 19.32 -12.87 9.50
N TRP A 462 19.35 -13.74 10.51
CA TRP A 462 20.01 -13.49 11.80
C TRP A 462 21.49 -13.13 11.64
N ASN A 463 22.18 -13.68 10.65
CA ASN A 463 23.61 -13.40 10.41
C ASN A 463 23.85 -12.08 9.66
N ILE A 464 22.82 -11.49 9.06
CA ILE A 464 22.97 -10.34 8.14
C ILE A 464 22.46 -9.04 8.75
N ILE A 465 21.27 -9.07 9.33
CA ILE A 465 20.62 -7.88 9.93
C ILE A 465 21.54 -7.13 10.92
N PRO A 466 22.31 -7.82 11.79
CA PRO A 466 23.18 -7.14 12.74
C PRO A 466 24.33 -6.35 12.10
N ILE A 467 24.72 -6.67 10.85
CA ILE A 467 25.87 -6.03 10.20
C ILE A 467 25.61 -4.54 9.98
N PHE A 468 24.44 -4.17 9.45
CA PHE A 468 24.11 -2.79 9.12
C PHE A 468 22.80 -2.29 9.75
N ALA A 469 21.74 -3.10 9.78
CA ALA A 469 20.42 -2.59 10.13
C ALA A 469 20.32 -2.15 11.60
N THR A 470 21.00 -2.82 12.53
CA THR A 470 20.93 -2.51 13.97
C THR A 470 21.54 -1.16 14.30
N THR A 471 22.78 -0.88 13.89
CA THR A 471 23.38 0.45 14.09
C THR A 471 22.66 1.52 13.25
N ALA A 472 22.24 1.20 12.03
CA ALA A 472 21.47 2.13 11.19
C ALA A 472 20.14 2.56 11.84
N SER A 473 19.52 1.70 12.64
CA SER A 473 18.30 2.06 13.40
C SER A 473 18.52 3.23 14.38
N LEU A 474 19.77 3.53 14.74
CA LEU A 474 20.13 4.66 15.61
C LEU A 474 20.42 5.94 14.81
N TYR A 475 20.75 5.82 13.52
CA TYR A 475 21.07 6.93 12.62
C TYR A 475 19.82 7.62 12.06
N PHE A 476 18.67 6.96 12.11
CA PHE A 476 17.38 7.47 11.64
C PHE A 476 16.39 7.59 12.82
N ASP A 477 15.27 8.29 12.64
CA ASP A 477 14.22 8.33 13.67
C ASP A 477 13.58 6.96 13.88
N GLN A 478 13.42 6.23 12.77
CA GLN A 478 12.85 4.89 12.73
C GLN A 478 13.34 4.12 11.50
N LEU A 479 13.75 2.87 11.68
CA LEU A 479 14.05 1.91 10.61
C LEU A 479 12.88 0.95 10.44
N ILE A 480 12.38 0.81 9.22
CA ILE A 480 11.27 -0.09 8.88
C ILE A 480 11.86 -1.36 8.28
N ILE A 481 11.50 -2.51 8.85
CA ILE A 481 11.98 -3.84 8.44
C ILE A 481 10.77 -4.75 8.23
N CYS A 482 10.80 -5.60 7.20
CA CYS A 482 9.78 -6.64 7.04
C CYS A 482 9.97 -7.78 8.05
N ASN A 483 8.87 -8.18 8.67
CA ASN A 483 8.80 -9.27 9.62
C ASN A 483 9.14 -10.61 8.93
N PRO A 484 10.07 -11.42 9.48
CA PRO A 484 10.49 -12.67 8.84
C PRO A 484 9.46 -13.79 8.96
N PHE A 485 8.48 -13.68 9.88
CA PHE A 485 7.45 -14.67 10.10
C PHE A 485 6.51 -14.80 8.91
N THR A 486 6.22 -16.05 8.58
CA THR A 486 5.31 -16.40 7.50
C THR A 486 3.87 -16.40 8.00
N HIS A 487 3.00 -15.67 7.29
CA HIS A 487 1.58 -15.64 7.59
C HIS A 487 0.85 -16.86 7.00
N PRO A 488 0.08 -17.62 7.80
CA PRO A 488 -0.58 -18.86 7.34
C PRO A 488 -1.55 -18.64 6.16
N THR A 489 -2.35 -17.58 6.21
CA THR A 489 -3.42 -17.31 5.21
C THR A 489 -2.89 -16.96 3.80
N GLY A 490 -1.59 -16.64 3.67
CA GLY A 490 -0.96 -16.27 2.41
C GLY A 490 -0.30 -17.44 1.66
N ILE A 491 -0.42 -18.67 2.18
CA ILE A 491 0.27 -19.85 1.67
C ILE A 491 -0.72 -21.00 1.50
N ASN A 492 -0.45 -21.88 0.52
CA ASN A 492 -1.20 -23.12 0.35
C ASN A 492 -1.13 -23.98 1.64
N PRO A 493 -2.27 -24.52 2.15
CA PRO A 493 -2.30 -25.36 3.34
C PRO A 493 -1.18 -26.42 3.44
N GLU A 494 -0.79 -27.05 2.33
CA GLU A 494 0.31 -28.02 2.28
C GLU A 494 1.66 -27.48 2.79
N TYR A 495 1.91 -26.18 2.64
CA TYR A 495 3.14 -25.52 3.07
C TYR A 495 2.93 -24.64 4.31
N SER A 496 1.73 -24.63 4.89
CA SER A 496 1.40 -23.80 6.06
C SER A 496 2.09 -24.32 7.32
N PRO A 497 2.70 -23.44 8.15
CA PRO A 497 3.26 -23.84 9.45
C PRO A 497 2.19 -24.21 10.48
N VAL A 498 0.91 -23.91 10.24
CA VAL A 498 -0.20 -24.29 11.12
C VAL A 498 -0.69 -25.71 10.83
N GLU A 499 -0.75 -26.09 9.55
CA GLU A 499 -1.20 -27.41 9.10
C GLU A 499 -0.08 -28.45 9.11
N ASN A 500 1.15 -28.03 8.79
CA ASN A 500 2.32 -28.89 8.68
C ASN A 500 3.48 -28.40 9.57
N PRO A 501 3.29 -28.21 10.89
CA PRO A 501 4.30 -27.59 11.77
C PRO A 501 5.64 -28.34 11.83
N SER A 502 5.63 -29.67 11.66
CA SER A 502 6.82 -30.51 11.80
C SER A 502 7.96 -30.14 10.85
N VAL A 503 7.64 -29.64 9.66
CA VAL A 503 8.64 -29.24 8.65
C VAL A 503 9.16 -27.81 8.84
N HIS A 504 8.65 -27.05 9.82
CA HIS A 504 8.99 -25.62 10.03
C HIS A 504 9.85 -25.36 11.27
N LYS A 505 10.32 -26.40 11.98
CA LYS A 505 11.10 -26.24 13.22
C LYS A 505 12.34 -25.37 13.01
N GLN A 506 13.12 -25.69 11.98
CA GLN A 506 14.37 -24.97 11.71
C GLN A 506 14.12 -23.52 11.31
N GLN A 507 13.13 -23.26 10.43
CA GLN A 507 12.80 -21.89 10.02
C GLN A 507 12.19 -21.07 11.17
N THR A 508 11.38 -21.69 12.04
CA THR A 508 10.79 -21.03 13.20
C THR A 508 11.88 -20.63 14.18
N LEU A 509 12.85 -21.51 14.47
CA LEU A 509 13.99 -21.19 15.32
C LEU A 509 14.79 -19.98 14.80
N LYS A 510 15.07 -19.93 13.48
CA LYS A 510 15.73 -18.77 12.84
C LYS A 510 14.93 -17.47 13.02
N ASN A 511 13.61 -17.52 12.80
CA ASN A 511 12.73 -16.37 12.96
C ASN A 511 12.63 -15.89 14.42
N LEU A 512 12.65 -16.82 15.38
CA LEU A 512 12.67 -16.53 16.81
C LEU A 512 13.97 -15.81 17.21
N ALA A 513 15.12 -16.32 16.77
CA ALA A 513 16.43 -15.75 17.09
C ALA A 513 16.51 -14.27 16.67
N ILE A 514 16.22 -13.98 15.40
CA ILE A 514 16.23 -12.59 14.91
C ILE A 514 15.21 -11.71 15.64
N PHE A 515 13.98 -12.19 15.86
CA PHE A 515 12.93 -11.39 16.46
C PHE A 515 13.22 -11.04 17.91
N ILE A 516 13.72 -12.00 18.70
CA ILE A 516 14.08 -11.79 20.11
C ILE A 516 15.25 -10.81 20.21
N ASP A 517 16.27 -10.96 19.36
CA ASP A 517 17.47 -10.13 19.42
C ASP A 517 17.20 -8.66 19.07
N ILE A 518 16.38 -8.40 18.05
CA ILE A 518 16.05 -7.01 17.66
C ILE A 518 14.90 -6.42 18.48
N PHE A 519 14.21 -7.23 19.30
CA PHE A 519 13.03 -6.78 20.06
C PHE A 519 13.29 -5.54 20.92
N PRO A 520 14.43 -5.36 21.62
CA PRO A 520 14.68 -4.15 22.39
C PRO A 520 14.60 -2.85 21.56
N LEU A 521 15.00 -2.90 20.29
CA LEU A 521 14.93 -1.77 19.35
C LEU A 521 13.51 -1.62 18.77
N ILE A 522 12.73 -2.70 18.69
CA ILE A 522 11.29 -2.62 18.38
C ILE A 522 10.55 -1.95 19.53
N ASP A 523 10.84 -2.38 20.76
CA ASP A 523 10.23 -1.87 21.98
C ASP A 523 10.59 -0.39 22.19
N SER A 524 11.81 0.06 21.91
CA SER A 524 12.13 1.49 21.98
C SER A 524 11.55 2.34 20.84
N GLY A 525 10.94 1.71 19.82
CA GLY A 525 10.37 2.38 18.65
C GLY A 525 11.39 2.75 17.57
N ARG A 526 12.64 2.31 17.69
CA ARG A 526 13.71 2.47 16.68
C ARG A 526 13.49 1.59 15.46
N ILE A 527 12.98 0.39 15.66
CA ILE A 527 12.61 -0.52 14.58
C ILE A 527 11.09 -0.64 14.53
N ASN A 528 10.51 -0.36 13.37
CA ASN A 528 9.12 -0.69 13.08
C ASN A 528 9.08 -1.96 12.23
N LEU A 529 8.86 -3.10 12.89
CA LEU A 529 8.83 -4.41 12.25
C LEU A 529 7.42 -4.68 11.68
N ILE A 530 7.27 -4.60 10.37
CA ILE A 530 5.95 -4.69 9.70
C ILE A 530 5.76 -6.04 9.01
N PRO A 531 4.55 -6.62 9.00
CA PRO A 531 4.27 -7.79 8.15
C PRO A 531 4.40 -7.46 6.66
N ASP A 532 4.49 -8.50 5.82
CA ASP A 532 4.38 -8.33 4.37
C ASP A 532 3.01 -7.71 4.02
N LEU A 533 3.03 -6.57 3.33
CA LEU A 533 1.82 -5.85 2.93
C LEU A 533 0.93 -6.68 1.99
N GLY A 534 1.50 -7.63 1.25
CA GLY A 534 0.76 -8.54 0.37
C GLY A 534 -0.25 -9.42 1.11
N ILE A 535 -0.08 -9.64 2.42
CA ILE A 535 -1.01 -10.42 3.25
C ILE A 535 -2.39 -9.76 3.30
N PHE A 536 -2.44 -8.43 3.34
CA PHE A 536 -3.67 -7.66 3.51
C PHE A 536 -4.37 -7.32 2.19
N ASN A 537 -3.68 -7.55 1.06
CA ASN A 537 -4.22 -7.27 -0.25
C ASN A 537 -3.62 -8.25 -1.29
N LYS A 538 -4.42 -9.26 -1.68
CA LYS A 538 -4.03 -10.24 -2.71
C LYS A 538 -3.72 -9.60 -4.06
N HIS A 539 -4.44 -8.54 -4.44
CA HIS A 539 -4.16 -7.82 -5.69
C HIS A 539 -2.74 -7.21 -5.65
N LEU A 540 -2.36 -6.56 -4.54
CA LEU A 540 -0.99 -6.07 -4.33
C LEU A 540 0.03 -7.22 -4.38
N GLN A 541 -0.25 -8.35 -3.73
CA GLN A 541 0.63 -9.52 -3.72
C GLN A 541 0.92 -10.02 -5.15
N PHE A 542 -0.12 -10.28 -5.95
CA PHE A 542 0.06 -10.79 -7.31
C PHE A 542 0.67 -9.75 -8.25
N GLN A 543 0.26 -8.48 -8.14
CA GLN A 543 0.84 -7.41 -8.95
C GLN A 543 2.35 -7.27 -8.72
N THR A 544 2.80 -7.30 -7.47
CA THR A 544 4.23 -7.16 -7.14
C THR A 544 5.05 -8.38 -7.58
N ILE A 545 4.48 -9.59 -7.52
CA ILE A 545 5.11 -10.80 -8.09
C ILE A 545 5.30 -10.66 -9.61
N ASP A 546 4.26 -10.21 -10.32
CA ASP A 546 4.33 -10.06 -11.78
C ASP A 546 5.27 -8.93 -12.21
N MET A 547 5.29 -7.80 -11.48
CA MET A 547 6.23 -6.71 -11.71
C MET A 547 7.68 -7.18 -11.50
N SER A 548 7.94 -7.95 -10.43
CA SER A 548 9.24 -8.55 -10.19
C SER A 548 9.66 -9.47 -11.33
N ARG A 549 8.77 -10.38 -11.77
CA ARG A 549 9.04 -11.25 -12.94
C ARG A 549 9.37 -10.43 -14.18
N GLN A 550 8.62 -9.36 -14.46
CA GLN A 550 8.84 -8.51 -15.63
C GLN A 550 10.19 -7.80 -15.58
N ARG A 551 10.60 -7.27 -14.43
CA ARG A 551 11.91 -6.62 -14.26
C ARG A 551 13.07 -7.58 -14.52
N HIS A 552 12.93 -8.85 -14.12
CA HIS A 552 13.97 -9.87 -14.32
C HIS A 552 13.94 -10.55 -15.70
N LYS A 553 12.96 -10.24 -16.59
CA LYS A 553 12.93 -10.81 -17.96
C LYS A 553 14.12 -10.39 -18.84
N ASN A 554 14.77 -9.26 -18.55
CA ASN A 554 15.86 -8.70 -19.36
C ASN A 554 17.26 -8.87 -18.72
N ASP A 555 17.57 -10.05 -18.19
CA ASP A 555 18.91 -10.42 -17.66
C ASP A 555 19.41 -9.64 -16.41
N LEU A 556 18.54 -9.00 -15.63
CA LEU A 556 18.89 -8.53 -14.28
C LEU A 556 19.15 -9.76 -13.40
N LYS A 557 20.43 -10.11 -13.22
CA LYS A 557 20.88 -11.21 -12.36
C LYS A 557 21.18 -10.70 -10.96
N ILE A 558 21.04 -11.60 -9.99
CA ILE A 558 21.56 -11.38 -8.64
C ILE A 558 23.08 -11.18 -8.77
N ASN A 559 23.61 -10.18 -8.08
CA ASN A 559 25.05 -9.91 -8.05
C ASN A 559 25.83 -11.15 -7.57
N GLU A 560 26.98 -11.45 -8.18
CA GLU A 560 27.76 -12.66 -7.86
C GLU A 560 28.21 -12.75 -6.40
N ASN A 561 28.62 -11.64 -5.78
CA ASN A 561 29.03 -11.65 -4.37
C ASN A 561 27.84 -11.93 -3.45
N GLU A 562 26.68 -11.32 -3.76
CA GLU A 562 25.44 -11.56 -3.04
C GLU A 562 24.92 -12.98 -3.25
N TYR A 563 25.05 -13.52 -4.46
CA TYR A 563 24.75 -14.93 -4.74
C TYR A 563 25.67 -15.85 -3.93
N GLY A 564 26.95 -15.52 -3.80
CA GLY A 564 27.90 -16.21 -2.92
C GLY A 564 27.46 -16.21 -1.45
N LEU A 565 27.00 -15.06 -0.95
CA LEU A 565 26.45 -14.91 0.40
C LEU A 565 25.19 -15.77 0.60
N LEU A 566 24.23 -15.68 -0.32
CA LEU A 566 23.00 -16.48 -0.28
C LEU A 566 23.32 -17.98 -0.33
N LYS A 567 24.29 -18.38 -1.15
CA LYS A 567 24.77 -19.76 -1.20
C LYS A 567 25.39 -20.20 0.12
N LYS A 568 26.15 -19.34 0.80
CA LYS A 568 26.70 -19.64 2.13
C LYS A 568 25.58 -19.89 3.15
N LEU A 569 24.58 -19.02 3.21
CA LEU A 569 23.41 -19.20 4.09
C LEU A 569 22.68 -20.52 3.81
N LEU A 570 22.50 -20.87 2.53
CA LEU A 570 21.90 -22.14 2.13
C LEU A 570 22.77 -23.35 2.52
N MET A 571 24.10 -23.22 2.47
CA MET A 571 25.02 -24.28 2.91
C MET A 571 25.01 -24.44 4.42
N ASP A 572 24.90 -23.35 5.19
CA ASP A 572 24.76 -23.40 6.65
C ASP A 572 23.45 -24.11 7.03
N ASP A 573 22.34 -23.78 6.36
CA ASP A 573 21.05 -24.46 6.56
C ASP A 573 21.10 -25.93 6.14
N TYR A 574 21.81 -26.27 5.05
CA TYR A 574 22.04 -27.66 4.65
C TYR A 574 22.85 -28.43 5.71
N GLN A 575 23.89 -27.80 6.26
CA GLN A 575 24.71 -28.39 7.30
C GLN A 575 23.90 -28.64 8.58
N ARG A 576 23.03 -27.72 8.98
CA ARG A 576 22.09 -27.90 10.10
C ARG A 576 21.14 -29.07 9.86
N ALA A 577 20.57 -29.17 8.66
CA ALA A 577 19.74 -30.31 8.29
C ALA A 577 20.51 -31.65 8.37
N MET A 578 21.81 -31.68 8.06
CA MET A 578 22.61 -32.90 8.24
C MET A 578 22.78 -33.26 9.72
N TRP A 579 22.87 -32.28 10.62
CA TRP A 579 22.97 -32.51 12.07
C TRP A 579 21.66 -32.99 12.71
N GLU A 580 20.52 -32.79 12.04
CA GLU A 580 19.20 -33.24 12.47
C GLU A 580 18.90 -34.71 12.17
N LEU A 581 19.71 -35.35 11.33
CA LEU A 581 19.61 -36.78 11.03
C LEU A 581 19.90 -37.64 12.27
N SER A 582 19.46 -38.90 12.28
CA SER A 582 19.86 -39.83 13.33
C SER A 582 21.37 -40.10 13.31
N GLU A 583 21.96 -40.47 14.44
CA GLU A 583 23.39 -40.78 14.52
C GLU A 583 23.83 -41.79 13.45
N GLU A 584 23.05 -42.86 13.26
CA GLU A 584 23.28 -43.88 12.23
C GLU A 584 23.29 -43.29 10.81
N GLN A 585 22.36 -42.38 10.51
CA GLN A 585 22.29 -41.70 9.23
C GLN A 585 23.47 -40.73 9.04
N GLN A 586 23.86 -39.99 10.08
CA GLN A 586 25.02 -39.10 10.05
C GLN A 586 26.31 -39.89 9.81
N LYS A 587 26.56 -40.96 10.58
CA LYS A 587 27.73 -41.83 10.39
C LYS A 587 27.74 -42.47 9.00
N LYS A 588 26.58 -42.85 8.47
CA LYS A 588 26.45 -43.36 7.09
C LYS A 588 26.79 -42.30 6.03
N GLN A 589 26.32 -41.06 6.20
CA GLN A 589 26.68 -39.92 5.34
C GLN A 589 28.19 -39.68 5.37
N ILE A 590 28.80 -39.57 6.56
CA ILE A 590 30.25 -39.39 6.72
C ILE A 590 31.01 -40.54 6.04
N ARG A 591 30.61 -41.80 6.25
CA ARG A 591 31.23 -42.96 5.61
C ARG A 591 31.11 -42.93 4.09
N SER A 592 30.02 -42.38 3.54
CA SER A 592 29.86 -42.23 2.09
C SER A 592 30.80 -41.18 1.49
N SER A 593 31.10 -40.12 2.24
CA SER A 593 32.08 -39.09 1.86
C SER A 593 33.53 -39.55 2.05
N PHE A 594 33.78 -40.43 3.03
CA PHE A 594 35.10 -40.97 3.37
C PHE A 594 35.13 -42.52 3.34
N PRO A 595 34.93 -43.16 2.18
CA PRO A 595 34.69 -44.60 2.07
C PRO A 595 35.88 -45.50 2.42
N LYS A 596 37.09 -44.93 2.57
CA LYS A 596 38.33 -45.66 2.84
C LYS A 596 38.83 -45.49 4.29
N GLU A 597 38.18 -44.65 5.07
CA GLU A 597 38.61 -44.34 6.44
C GLU A 597 38.08 -45.36 7.45
N LYS A 598 38.74 -45.44 8.61
CA LYS A 598 38.39 -46.36 9.70
C LYS A 598 37.24 -45.81 10.54
N GLU A 599 36.57 -46.70 11.28
CA GLU A 599 35.45 -46.34 12.17
C GLU A 599 35.81 -45.28 13.23
N GLU A 600 37.03 -45.30 13.71
CA GLU A 600 37.58 -44.32 14.65
C GLU A 600 37.51 -42.90 14.05
N TYR A 601 37.98 -42.73 12.81
CA TYR A 601 37.92 -41.45 12.10
C TYR A 601 36.48 -41.00 11.84
N ILE A 602 35.58 -41.92 11.47
CA ILE A 602 34.15 -41.60 11.29
C ILE A 602 33.53 -41.09 12.60
N SER A 603 33.91 -41.69 13.72
CA SER A 603 33.44 -41.29 15.06
C SER A 603 34.00 -39.92 15.47
N GLU A 604 35.29 -39.66 15.22
CA GLU A 604 35.90 -38.34 15.48
C GLU A 604 35.22 -37.22 14.68
N ILE A 605 34.93 -37.45 13.39
CA ILE A 605 34.21 -36.46 12.57
C ILE A 605 32.78 -36.24 13.06
N PHE A 606 32.10 -37.29 13.53
CA PHE A 606 30.78 -37.18 14.14
C PHE A 606 30.82 -36.38 15.45
N GLU A 607 31.79 -36.64 16.32
CA GLU A 607 31.96 -35.87 17.57
C GLU A 607 32.26 -34.39 17.27
N TYR A 608 33.11 -34.12 16.28
CA TYR A 608 33.36 -32.75 15.82
C TYR A 608 32.11 -32.09 15.24
N SER A 609 31.27 -32.83 14.51
CA SER A 609 30.01 -32.29 13.98
C SER A 609 29.02 -31.95 15.09
N GLN A 610 28.90 -32.80 16.13
CA GLN A 610 28.07 -32.50 17.30
C GLN A 610 28.60 -31.31 18.10
N LYS A 611 29.92 -31.15 18.22
CA LYS A 611 30.52 -29.95 18.82
C LYS A 611 30.10 -28.69 18.05
N LYS A 612 30.22 -28.70 16.72
CA LYS A 612 29.83 -27.57 15.87
C LYS A 612 28.33 -27.27 15.93
N ARG A 613 27.50 -28.32 15.99
CA ARG A 613 26.05 -28.19 16.20
C ARG A 613 25.73 -27.49 17.52
N ASN A 614 26.41 -27.85 18.62
CA ASN A 614 26.17 -27.21 19.92
C ASN A 614 26.57 -25.73 19.93
N GLU A 615 27.66 -25.38 19.23
CA GLU A 615 28.18 -24.02 19.08
C GLU A 615 27.30 -23.12 18.18
N ASP A 616 26.58 -23.67 17.21
CA ASP A 616 25.70 -22.89 16.31
C ASP A 616 24.37 -22.54 17.00
N PRO A 617 24.09 -21.25 17.29
CA PRO A 617 22.86 -20.84 17.99
C PRO A 617 21.60 -21.09 17.17
N LEU A 618 21.71 -21.32 15.87
CA LEU A 618 20.59 -21.60 14.98
C LEU A 618 20.42 -23.11 14.71
N ALA A 619 21.24 -23.99 15.30
CA ALA A 619 21.07 -25.43 15.14
C ALA A 619 20.12 -26.01 16.19
N LEU A 620 19.10 -26.76 15.75
CA LEU A 620 18.26 -27.55 16.65
C LEU A 620 19.10 -28.58 17.40
N LEU A 621 18.80 -28.78 18.70
CA LEU A 621 19.47 -29.76 19.57
C LEU A 621 18.64 -31.05 19.79
N GLN A 622 17.59 -31.22 19.00
CA GLN A 622 16.72 -32.41 18.97
C GLN A 622 17.26 -33.52 18.06
N GLU A 623 17.12 -34.77 18.44
CA GLU A 623 17.54 -35.89 17.58
C GLU A 623 16.45 -36.29 16.58
N ASN A 624 16.87 -36.70 15.36
CA ASN A 624 16.01 -37.28 14.33
C ASN A 624 14.81 -36.40 13.95
N VAL A 625 15.02 -35.08 13.87
CA VAL A 625 13.96 -34.08 13.56
C VAL A 625 13.36 -34.31 12.18
N LEU A 626 14.17 -34.73 11.22
CA LEU A 626 13.74 -34.99 9.85
C LEU A 626 12.78 -36.19 9.74
N GLY A 627 12.88 -37.18 10.64
CA GLY A 627 12.06 -38.39 10.60
C GLY A 627 12.03 -39.05 9.22
N THR A 628 10.84 -39.18 8.63
CA THR A 628 10.65 -39.63 7.23
C THR A 628 10.40 -38.50 6.23
N GLY A 629 10.40 -37.25 6.70
CA GLY A 629 10.10 -36.04 5.92
C GLY A 629 11.34 -35.14 5.74
N GLY A 630 11.13 -33.83 5.76
CA GLY A 630 12.18 -32.82 5.61
C GLY A 630 11.89 -31.55 6.40
N GLN A 631 12.82 -30.58 6.36
CA GLN A 631 12.58 -29.22 6.84
C GLN A 631 12.43 -28.25 5.66
N LEU A 632 11.54 -27.27 5.80
CA LEU A 632 11.42 -26.12 4.92
C LEU A 632 12.26 -24.98 5.49
N THR A 633 13.21 -24.50 4.71
CA THR A 633 14.02 -23.32 5.01
C THR A 633 13.80 -22.26 3.93
N LYS A 634 13.81 -21.00 4.35
CA LYS A 634 13.58 -19.83 3.51
C LYS A 634 14.78 -18.90 3.62
N VAL A 635 15.30 -18.48 2.47
CA VAL A 635 16.19 -17.32 2.35
C VAL A 635 15.49 -16.32 1.43
N SER A 636 15.28 -15.11 1.91
CA SER A 636 14.53 -14.09 1.18
C SER A 636 15.16 -12.72 1.32
N MET A 637 15.13 -11.96 0.23
CA MET A 637 15.33 -10.52 0.26
C MET A 637 13.96 -9.84 0.39
N SER A 638 13.78 -8.98 1.39
CA SER A 638 12.47 -8.40 1.70
C SER A 638 12.59 -6.98 2.26
N PRO A 639 11.65 -6.07 1.92
CA PRO A 639 10.66 -6.22 0.85
C PRO A 639 11.31 -6.23 -0.55
N ASN A 640 10.58 -6.64 -1.57
CA ASN A 640 11.03 -6.44 -2.96
C ASN A 640 11.07 -4.93 -3.31
N PHE A 641 11.59 -4.59 -4.49
CA PHE A 641 11.75 -3.19 -4.91
C PHE A 641 10.44 -2.39 -4.87
N GLU A 642 9.36 -2.94 -5.40
CA GLU A 642 8.06 -2.26 -5.50
C GLU A 642 7.47 -1.97 -4.13
N VAL A 643 7.48 -2.96 -3.23
CA VAL A 643 6.98 -2.80 -1.87
C VAL A 643 7.90 -1.90 -1.05
N THR A 644 9.22 -1.94 -1.29
CA THR A 644 10.17 -1.00 -0.66
C THR A 644 9.82 0.44 -0.99
N LEU A 645 9.64 0.73 -2.29
CA LEU A 645 9.34 2.07 -2.76
C LEU A 645 7.93 2.51 -2.33
N LEU A 646 6.95 1.59 -2.32
CA LEU A 646 5.61 1.80 -1.79
C LEU A 646 5.65 2.24 -0.31
N ILE A 647 6.35 1.50 0.55
CA ILE A 647 6.47 1.83 1.98
C ILE A 647 7.21 3.17 2.16
N ALA A 648 8.29 3.40 1.43
CA ALA A 648 9.04 4.65 1.50
C ALA A 648 8.15 5.86 1.17
N GLN A 649 7.33 5.76 0.12
CA GLN A 649 6.41 6.81 -0.29
C GLN A 649 5.23 7.03 0.68
N LEU A 650 4.68 5.96 1.26
CA LEU A 650 3.62 6.04 2.27
C LEU A 650 4.09 6.69 3.57
N THR A 651 5.31 6.35 4.00
CA THR A 651 5.88 6.73 5.30
C THR A 651 6.74 7.99 5.24
N GLY A 652 6.98 8.51 4.04
CA GLY A 652 7.95 9.57 3.76
C GLY A 652 9.40 9.13 3.92
N GLY A 653 9.67 7.83 4.02
CA GLY A 653 11.00 7.30 4.28
C GLY A 653 11.98 7.40 3.11
N ILE A 654 13.27 7.28 3.44
CA ILE A 654 14.36 7.02 2.52
C ILE A 654 14.54 5.51 2.33
N ILE A 655 15.29 5.08 1.32
CA ILE A 655 15.61 3.67 1.11
C ILE A 655 17.00 3.38 1.70
N PHE A 656 17.14 2.32 2.48
CA PHE A 656 18.41 1.86 3.03
C PHE A 656 18.62 0.39 2.64
N THR A 657 19.78 0.06 2.09
CA THR A 657 20.08 -1.31 1.64
C THR A 657 21.57 -1.60 1.77
N ASP A 658 21.89 -2.85 2.05
CA ASP A 658 23.22 -3.45 1.95
C ASP A 658 23.29 -4.47 0.80
N SER A 659 22.21 -4.56 0.00
CA SER A 659 22.11 -5.44 -1.15
C SER A 659 22.55 -4.74 -2.43
N THR A 660 23.61 -5.26 -3.05
CA THR A 660 24.08 -4.78 -4.36
C THR A 660 23.01 -4.98 -5.44
N THR A 661 22.23 -6.07 -5.39
CA THR A 661 21.15 -6.28 -6.37
C THR A 661 20.03 -5.27 -6.19
N ARG A 662 19.58 -4.98 -4.96
CA ARG A 662 18.58 -3.92 -4.73
C ARG A 662 19.12 -2.54 -5.12
N TRP A 663 20.38 -2.27 -4.81
CA TRP A 663 21.01 -1.02 -5.20
C TRP A 663 20.96 -0.78 -6.70
N ASN A 664 21.27 -1.79 -7.51
CA ASN A 664 21.19 -1.68 -8.97
C ASN A 664 19.77 -1.40 -9.48
N GLU A 665 18.74 -2.02 -8.89
CA GLU A 665 17.36 -1.72 -9.26
C GLU A 665 16.95 -0.30 -8.88
N ILE A 666 17.34 0.17 -7.69
CA ILE A 666 17.12 1.55 -7.24
C ILE A 666 17.78 2.53 -8.20
N LEU A 667 19.02 2.25 -8.62
CA LEU A 667 19.74 3.08 -9.58
C LEU A 667 19.03 3.15 -10.94
N MET A 668 18.40 2.06 -11.38
CA MET A 668 17.63 2.01 -12.64
C MET A 668 16.32 2.80 -12.56
N ALA A 669 15.72 2.92 -11.38
CA ALA A 669 14.48 3.67 -11.13
C ALA A 669 14.68 5.18 -10.93
N GLN A 670 15.92 5.67 -10.99
CA GLN A 670 16.18 7.11 -10.97
C GLN A 670 15.62 7.77 -12.24
N VAL A 671 14.97 8.91 -12.07
CA VAL A 671 14.45 9.69 -13.20
C VAL A 671 15.62 10.27 -14.01
N LYS A 672 15.66 9.94 -15.31
CA LYS A 672 16.68 10.42 -16.24
C LYS A 672 16.12 11.54 -17.12
N ASN A 673 16.95 12.52 -17.46
CA ASN A 673 16.74 13.43 -18.59
C ASN A 673 17.59 13.00 -19.80
N GLU A 674 17.58 13.76 -20.88
CA GLU A 674 18.41 13.50 -22.08
C GLU A 674 19.92 13.42 -21.77
N SER A 675 20.36 13.99 -20.63
CA SER A 675 21.75 14.00 -20.16
C SER A 675 22.06 13.00 -19.04
N GLY A 676 21.09 12.16 -18.62
CA GLY A 676 21.24 11.19 -17.53
C GLY A 676 20.52 11.58 -16.24
N VAL A 677 21.03 11.12 -15.08
CA VAL A 677 20.45 11.47 -13.77
C VAL A 677 20.97 12.84 -13.35
N VAL A 678 20.07 13.76 -12.99
CA VAL A 678 20.43 15.11 -12.52
C VAL A 678 20.35 15.18 -11.01
N THR A 679 21.34 15.82 -10.38
CA THR A 679 21.34 16.18 -8.97
C THR A 679 22.00 17.53 -8.78
N GLU A 680 21.46 18.32 -7.85
CA GLU A 680 22.07 19.58 -7.40
C GLU A 680 22.99 19.39 -6.18
N TRP A 681 23.03 18.16 -5.63
CA TRP A 681 23.72 17.80 -4.39
C TRP A 681 25.03 17.04 -4.61
N SER A 682 25.66 17.17 -5.78
CA SER A 682 26.86 16.40 -6.15
C SER A 682 27.99 16.53 -5.12
N GLU A 683 28.28 17.75 -4.65
CA GLU A 683 29.33 17.97 -3.65
C GLU A 683 29.03 17.30 -2.29
N LEU A 684 27.76 17.27 -1.86
CA LEU A 684 27.35 16.58 -0.64
C LEU A 684 27.44 15.07 -0.83
N ILE A 685 27.00 14.57 -1.99
CA ILE A 685 27.05 13.16 -2.35
C ILE A 685 28.48 12.64 -2.33
N ASP A 686 29.39 13.35 -2.99
CA ASP A 686 30.80 12.97 -3.05
C ASP A 686 31.45 13.04 -1.67
N PHE A 687 31.06 14.00 -0.83
CA PHE A 687 31.54 14.07 0.55
C PHE A 687 31.11 12.85 1.38
N VAL A 688 29.81 12.51 1.36
CA VAL A 688 29.27 11.36 2.11
C VAL A 688 29.89 10.05 1.63
N LYS A 689 30.09 9.87 0.33
CA LYS A 689 30.72 8.68 -0.25
C LYS A 689 32.16 8.46 0.22
N ASN A 690 32.88 9.54 0.50
CA ASN A 690 34.27 9.49 0.97
C ASN A 690 34.39 9.45 2.51
N ALA A 691 33.29 9.68 3.23
CA ALA A 691 33.24 9.59 4.68
C ALA A 691 33.17 8.12 5.15
N GLU A 692 33.66 7.87 6.36
CA GLU A 692 33.61 6.56 7.01
C GLU A 692 32.78 6.66 8.28
N PHE A 693 31.67 5.92 8.33
CA PHE A 693 30.71 5.95 9.43
C PHE A 693 30.95 4.78 10.39
N PRO A 694 30.93 4.99 11.71
CA PRO A 694 31.21 3.92 12.66
C PRO A 694 30.00 3.01 12.87
N PHE A 695 30.20 1.71 12.68
CA PHE A 695 29.19 0.67 12.82
C PHE A 695 29.66 -0.41 13.80
N ASN A 696 28.69 -1.07 14.43
CA ASN A 696 28.95 -2.23 15.28
C ASN A 696 27.97 -3.36 14.95
N ILE A 697 28.49 -4.58 14.83
CA ILE A 697 27.72 -5.78 14.47
C ILE A 697 26.92 -6.32 15.67
N ASP A 698 27.34 -6.00 16.89
CA ASP A 698 26.72 -6.48 18.13
C ASP A 698 25.42 -5.74 18.45
N ILE A 699 24.33 -6.50 18.51
CA ILE A 699 22.97 -6.00 18.72
C ILE A 699 22.79 -5.42 20.13
N GLU A 700 23.47 -6.04 21.11
CA GLU A 700 23.45 -5.58 22.50
C GLU A 700 24.08 -4.18 22.62
N THR A 701 25.23 -3.96 21.96
CA THR A 701 25.87 -2.65 21.84
C THR A 701 24.91 -1.59 21.28
N ALA A 702 24.19 -1.88 20.20
CA ALA A 702 23.19 -0.97 19.64
C ALA A 702 22.05 -0.66 20.64
N THR A 703 21.60 -1.67 21.39
CA THR A 703 20.57 -1.51 22.42
C THR A 703 21.06 -0.63 23.58
N ILE A 704 22.30 -0.80 24.01
CA ILE A 704 22.92 0.02 25.06
C ILE A 704 23.04 1.48 24.60
N LEU A 705 23.50 1.72 23.36
CA LEU A 705 23.60 3.05 22.77
C LEU A 705 22.24 3.76 22.78
N ASP A 706 21.17 3.07 22.36
CA ASP A 706 19.83 3.65 22.33
C ASP A 706 19.34 4.03 23.74
N ARG A 707 19.47 3.11 24.71
CA ARG A 707 19.09 3.35 26.11
C ARG A 707 19.85 4.52 26.73
N LYS A 708 21.13 4.68 26.39
CA LYS A 708 21.97 5.80 26.84
C LYS A 708 21.75 7.09 26.02
N GLY A 709 20.90 7.06 25.00
CA GLY A 709 20.62 8.23 24.13
C GLY A 709 21.82 8.68 23.29
N LYS A 710 22.76 7.77 23.01
CA LYS A 710 23.96 8.02 22.20
C LYS A 710 23.64 8.07 20.69
N LEU A 711 24.59 8.52 19.87
CA LEU A 711 24.45 8.73 18.42
C LEU A 711 23.36 9.76 18.01
N LYS A 712 22.85 10.55 18.96
CA LYS A 712 21.81 11.56 18.70
C LYS A 712 22.22 12.59 17.65
N LYS A 713 23.48 13.03 17.67
CA LYS A 713 23.99 14.01 16.71
C LYS A 713 24.07 13.44 15.30
N MET A 714 24.44 12.17 15.15
CA MET A 714 24.38 11.47 13.87
C MET A 714 22.97 11.51 13.29
N ARG A 715 21.95 11.19 14.11
CA ARG A 715 20.56 11.27 13.69
C ARG A 715 20.13 12.68 13.28
N GLN A 716 20.48 13.69 14.08
CA GLN A 716 20.17 15.10 13.79
C GLN A 716 20.77 15.57 12.46
N VAL A 717 21.95 15.08 12.10
CA VAL A 717 22.59 15.38 10.81
C VAL A 717 21.79 14.76 9.66
N TRP A 718 21.43 13.49 9.76
CA TRP A 718 20.62 12.84 8.73
C TRP A 718 19.24 13.48 8.58
N GLU A 719 18.58 13.82 9.69
CA GLU A 719 17.32 14.58 9.68
C GLU A 719 17.48 15.94 8.96
N SER A 720 18.61 16.63 9.20
CA SER A 720 18.90 17.91 8.56
C SER A 720 19.09 17.75 7.05
N ILE A 721 19.83 16.72 6.62
CA ILE A 721 19.98 16.37 5.20
C ILE A 721 18.60 16.12 4.57
N TYR A 722 17.79 15.27 5.20
CA TYR A 722 16.46 14.91 4.71
C TYR A 722 15.54 16.13 4.56
N LYS A 723 15.43 16.98 5.61
CA LYS A 723 14.59 18.18 5.60
C LYS A 723 15.00 19.18 4.52
N VAL A 724 16.31 19.36 4.32
CA VAL A 724 16.84 20.24 3.28
C VAL A 724 16.53 19.70 1.89
N VAL A 725 16.72 18.40 1.66
CA VAL A 725 16.45 17.75 0.37
C VAL A 725 14.96 17.82 0.00
N GLN A 726 14.07 17.78 0.99
CA GLN A 726 12.63 17.91 0.75
C GLN A 726 12.13 19.36 0.64
N SER A 727 12.95 20.36 0.96
CA SER A 727 12.54 21.76 0.89
C SER A 727 12.33 22.22 -0.55
N THR A 728 11.26 22.98 -0.77
CA THR A 728 10.91 23.60 -2.06
C THR A 728 11.42 25.02 -2.21
N ASP A 729 12.09 25.58 -1.20
CA ASP A 729 12.55 26.98 -1.21
C ASP A 729 13.77 27.17 -2.12
N PRO A 730 13.97 28.36 -2.73
CA PRO A 730 15.19 28.69 -3.46
C PRO A 730 16.36 28.78 -2.47
N VAL A 731 17.03 27.65 -2.25
CA VAL A 731 18.12 27.49 -1.29
C VAL A 731 19.47 27.83 -1.94
N ASN A 732 20.35 28.53 -1.22
CA ASN A 732 21.78 28.54 -1.54
C ASN A 732 22.39 27.17 -1.18
N ILE A 733 22.28 26.21 -2.10
CA ILE A 733 22.72 24.81 -1.93
C ILE A 733 24.18 24.72 -1.48
N LYS A 734 25.04 25.63 -1.94
CA LYS A 734 26.46 25.64 -1.61
C LYS A 734 26.70 25.91 -0.12
N ASP A 735 26.10 26.98 0.43
CA ASP A 735 26.25 27.34 1.85
C ASP A 735 25.64 26.27 2.77
N ILE A 736 24.56 25.61 2.34
CA ILE A 736 23.98 24.51 3.10
C ILE A 736 24.91 23.31 3.08
N THR A 737 25.45 22.96 1.91
CA THR A 737 26.37 21.84 1.74
C THR A 737 27.59 21.99 2.64
N GLU A 738 28.23 23.17 2.68
CA GLU A 738 29.37 23.42 3.56
C GLU A 738 29.03 23.26 5.05
N ARG A 739 27.87 23.74 5.49
CA ARG A 739 27.40 23.53 6.88
C ARG A 739 27.15 22.05 7.19
N LEU A 740 26.50 21.33 6.27
CA LEU A 740 26.23 19.90 6.42
C LEU A 740 27.52 19.09 6.50
N LYS A 741 28.54 19.39 5.69
CA LYS A 741 29.87 18.74 5.75
C LYS A 741 30.47 18.84 7.15
N ILE A 742 30.48 20.04 7.74
CA ILE A 742 30.98 20.26 9.11
C ILE A 742 30.18 19.44 10.13
N HIS A 743 28.85 19.47 10.04
CA HIS A 743 28.01 18.72 10.96
C HIS A 743 28.23 17.20 10.84
N ILE A 744 28.41 16.68 9.62
CA ILE A 744 28.70 15.27 9.37
C ILE A 744 30.01 14.87 10.04
N VAL A 745 31.10 15.62 9.85
CA VAL A 745 32.39 15.32 10.50
C VAL A 745 32.24 15.27 12.01
N ASN A 746 31.65 16.31 12.60
CA ASN A 746 31.46 16.41 14.04
C ASN A 746 30.55 15.30 14.60
N ALA A 747 29.63 14.76 13.80
CA ALA A 747 28.75 13.66 14.18
C ALA A 747 29.46 12.31 14.07
N ILE A 748 30.32 12.13 13.07
CA ILE A 748 31.16 10.93 12.91
C ILE A 748 32.15 10.81 14.07
N GLU A 749 32.85 11.90 14.42
CA GLU A 749 33.80 11.94 15.53
C GLU A 749 33.13 11.54 16.86
N GLU A 750 32.00 12.17 17.19
CA GLU A 750 31.23 11.85 18.39
C GLU A 750 30.68 10.42 18.38
N ALA A 751 30.32 9.89 17.21
CA ALA A 751 29.85 8.52 17.08
C ALA A 751 30.97 7.49 17.34
N PHE A 752 32.22 7.78 16.92
CA PHE A 752 33.37 6.95 17.28
C PHE A 752 33.65 7.00 18.79
N GLU A 753 33.57 8.19 19.39
CA GLU A 753 33.69 8.34 20.85
C GLU A 753 32.62 7.55 21.60
N ASP A 754 31.35 7.68 21.20
CA ASP A 754 30.22 6.96 21.79
C ASP A 754 30.41 5.44 21.76
N LEU A 755 30.90 4.90 20.64
CA LEU A 755 31.15 3.47 20.49
C LEU A 755 32.36 2.99 21.32
N SER A 756 33.42 3.79 21.42
CA SER A 756 34.60 3.44 22.23
C SER A 756 34.36 3.48 23.74
N GLN A 757 33.34 4.22 24.20
CA GLN A 757 33.00 4.36 25.63
C GLN A 757 32.06 3.26 26.15
N ILE A 758 31.71 2.28 25.32
CA ILE A 758 30.87 1.17 25.77
C ILE A 758 31.75 0.10 26.40
N GLU A 759 31.64 -0.01 27.72
CA GLU A 759 32.04 -1.22 28.45
C GLU A 759 31.13 -2.35 28.00
N ILE A 760 31.68 -3.27 27.20
CA ILE A 760 31.03 -4.52 26.84
C ILE A 760 31.12 -5.45 28.07
N SER A 761 30.10 -6.27 28.30
CA SER A 761 30.02 -7.19 29.45
C SER A 761 31.32 -7.98 29.66
N ASP A 762 31.63 -8.31 30.92
CA ASP A 762 32.82 -9.04 31.43
C ASP A 762 33.16 -10.39 30.73
N SER A 763 32.40 -10.78 29.70
CA SER A 763 32.48 -12.04 28.97
C SER A 763 33.17 -11.96 27.60
N LYS A 764 33.48 -10.77 27.06
CA LYS A 764 34.15 -10.63 25.75
C LYS A 764 35.54 -10.01 25.94
N ASP A 765 36.57 -10.68 25.42
CA ASP A 765 37.97 -10.24 25.50
C ASP A 765 38.15 -8.89 24.75
N GLU A 766 39.05 -8.01 25.19
CA GLU A 766 39.27 -6.68 24.54
C GLU A 766 39.58 -6.82 23.03
N SER A 767 40.21 -7.94 22.63
CA SER A 767 40.51 -8.24 21.22
C SER A 767 39.28 -8.64 20.37
N GLU A 768 38.22 -9.19 20.98
CA GLU A 768 36.96 -9.50 20.30
C GLU A 768 36.09 -8.25 20.13
N SER A 769 36.19 -7.28 21.05
CA SER A 769 35.50 -5.98 20.99
C SER A 769 35.93 -5.15 19.76
N GLU A 770 37.24 -5.06 19.49
CA GLU A 770 37.76 -4.37 18.31
C GLU A 770 37.34 -5.03 16.98
N ALA A 771 37.02 -6.33 16.99
CA ALA A 771 36.57 -7.04 15.80
C ALA A 771 35.13 -6.70 15.41
N LEU A 772 34.27 -6.33 16.38
CA LEU A 772 32.84 -6.08 16.16
C LEU A 772 32.54 -4.67 15.65
N THR A 773 33.43 -3.71 15.90
CA THR A 773 33.32 -2.34 15.38
C THR A 773 34.03 -2.23 14.03
N PHE A 774 33.37 -1.63 13.05
CA PHE A 774 33.94 -1.40 11.72
C PHE A 774 33.50 -0.07 11.14
N LYS A 775 34.13 0.29 10.02
CA LYS A 775 33.83 1.51 9.27
C LYS A 775 32.98 1.17 8.06
N ALA A 776 31.78 1.75 7.99
CA ALA A 776 30.89 1.66 6.85
C ALA A 776 31.12 2.81 5.87
N LYS A 777 30.95 2.53 4.58
CA LYS A 777 30.85 3.51 3.50
C LYS A 777 29.43 3.54 2.97
N PHE A 778 28.97 4.74 2.64
CA PHE A 778 27.64 4.95 2.08
C PHE A 778 27.72 5.46 0.64
N ASP A 779 27.30 4.62 -0.28
CA ASP A 779 26.90 5.09 -1.60
C ASP A 779 25.54 5.78 -1.48
N PHE A 780 25.55 7.07 -1.77
CA PHE A 780 24.45 7.97 -1.45
C PHE A 780 23.94 8.63 -2.73
N ILE A 781 22.62 8.66 -2.93
CA ILE A 781 22.00 9.35 -4.08
C ILE A 781 20.88 10.28 -3.64
N ILE A 782 20.83 11.45 -4.29
CA ILE A 782 19.74 12.43 -4.20
C ILE A 782 19.35 12.87 -5.61
N PRO A 783 18.49 12.12 -6.32
CA PRO A 783 18.03 12.51 -7.66
C PRO A 783 17.11 13.72 -7.58
N ALA A 784 17.22 14.68 -8.52
CA ALA A 784 16.44 15.92 -8.49
C ALA A 784 14.90 15.71 -8.54
N LYS A 785 14.43 14.60 -9.11
CA LYS A 785 13.01 14.20 -9.14
C LYS A 785 12.70 12.99 -8.24
N GLY A 786 13.64 12.65 -7.35
CA GLY A 786 13.61 11.47 -6.51
C GLY A 786 13.65 10.15 -7.28
N ILE A 787 13.39 9.07 -6.56
CA ILE A 787 13.28 7.70 -7.05
C ILE A 787 11.79 7.38 -7.16
N GLN A 788 11.33 7.01 -8.35
CA GLN A 788 9.91 6.74 -8.60
C GLN A 788 9.73 5.69 -9.71
N ASP A 789 8.62 4.95 -9.63
CA ASP A 789 8.20 4.00 -10.64
C ASP A 789 6.67 4.13 -10.83
N ASN A 790 6.21 4.19 -12.08
CA ASN A 790 4.78 4.33 -12.38
C ASN A 790 3.96 3.14 -11.86
N ASN A 791 4.53 1.93 -11.87
CA ASN A 791 3.88 0.76 -11.28
C ASN A 791 3.67 0.94 -9.78
N VAL A 792 4.63 1.54 -9.06
CA VAL A 792 4.50 1.81 -7.62
C VAL A 792 3.51 2.94 -7.34
N LEU A 793 3.50 3.99 -8.16
CA LEU A 793 2.47 5.03 -8.09
C LEU A 793 1.06 4.45 -8.32
N ARG A 794 0.92 3.49 -9.23
CA ARG A 794 -0.32 2.74 -9.40
C ARG A 794 -0.67 1.94 -8.14
N LEU A 795 0.28 1.23 -7.53
CA LEU A 795 0.06 0.49 -6.27
C LEU A 795 -0.37 1.42 -5.13
N LEU A 796 0.17 2.64 -5.05
CA LEU A 796 -0.26 3.65 -4.07
C LEU A 796 -1.73 4.02 -4.26
N ILE A 797 -2.15 4.27 -5.51
CA ILE A 797 -3.54 4.57 -5.85
C ILE A 797 -4.45 3.38 -5.51
N THR A 798 -4.07 2.16 -5.89
CA THR A 798 -4.89 0.96 -5.66
C THR A 798 -4.83 0.44 -4.23
N SER A 799 -3.89 0.90 -3.40
CA SER A 799 -3.84 0.58 -1.96
C SER A 799 -4.87 1.36 -1.13
N GLY A 800 -5.51 2.40 -1.71
CA GLY A 800 -6.45 3.26 -1.00
C GLY A 800 -5.78 4.29 -0.08
N ALA A 801 -4.50 4.60 -0.32
CA ALA A 801 -3.77 5.64 0.41
C ALA A 801 -4.20 7.04 -0.03
N ASP A 802 -4.55 7.89 0.93
CA ASP A 802 -5.02 9.27 0.64
C ASP A 802 -3.88 10.27 0.51
N ASP A 803 -2.77 10.02 1.20
CA ASP A 803 -1.64 10.92 1.31
C ASP A 803 -0.32 10.13 1.29
N TYR A 804 0.55 10.49 0.36
CA TYR A 804 1.82 9.83 0.09
C TYR A 804 2.73 10.74 -0.74
N LEU A 805 4.04 10.52 -0.65
CA LEU A 805 5.00 11.18 -1.54
C LEU A 805 4.99 10.53 -2.92
N LYS A 806 5.20 11.30 -3.99
CA LYS A 806 5.28 10.75 -5.37
C LYS A 806 6.62 10.11 -5.70
N ASN A 807 7.62 10.25 -4.83
CA ASN A 807 8.94 9.68 -4.98
C ASN A 807 9.58 9.48 -3.60
N ALA A 808 10.58 8.60 -3.52
CA ALA A 808 11.50 8.56 -2.40
C ALA A 808 12.68 9.52 -2.67
N PRO A 809 13.04 10.41 -1.73
CA PRO A 809 13.99 11.49 -2.00
C PRO A 809 15.45 11.03 -2.00
N ILE A 810 15.78 9.99 -1.22
CA ILE A 810 17.14 9.54 -0.94
C ILE A 810 17.18 8.01 -0.93
N ALA A 811 18.28 7.45 -1.43
CA ALA A 811 18.64 6.07 -1.14
C ALA A 811 20.10 5.95 -0.72
N ILE A 812 20.36 5.00 0.16
CA ILE A 812 21.66 4.72 0.77
C ILE A 812 21.99 3.25 0.57
N PHE A 813 23.14 2.97 -0.05
CA PHE A 813 23.76 1.66 -0.06
C PHE A 813 24.93 1.62 0.93
N ALA A 814 24.85 0.70 1.90
CA ALA A 814 25.88 0.51 2.91
C ALA A 814 26.83 -0.63 2.53
N SER A 815 28.13 -0.39 2.68
CA SER A 815 29.17 -1.38 2.47
C SER A 815 30.30 -1.21 3.50
N GLN A 816 31.16 -2.21 3.68
CA GLN A 816 32.31 -2.09 4.57
C GLN A 816 33.45 -1.34 3.88
N ALA A 817 34.14 -0.44 4.60
CA ALA A 817 35.28 0.31 4.05
C ALA A 817 36.48 -0.60 3.73
N ASN A 818 36.66 -1.68 4.50
CA ASN A 818 37.67 -2.72 4.31
C ASN A 818 36.94 -4.08 4.34
N ASN A 819 37.07 -4.90 3.29
CA ASN A 819 36.47 -6.24 3.18
C ASN A 819 37.08 -7.21 4.22
N LYS A 820 36.73 -7.07 5.50
CA LYS A 820 37.20 -7.97 6.57
C LYS A 820 36.28 -9.18 6.76
N TRP A 821 35.03 -9.10 6.36
CA TRP A 821 33.98 -10.05 6.78
C TRP A 821 33.29 -10.81 5.63
N PHE A 822 33.79 -10.66 4.39
CA PHE A 822 33.32 -11.40 3.21
C PHE A 822 34.47 -12.09 2.48
#